data_AF-A0A9P1BKL0-F1
#
_entry.id   AF-A0A9P1BKL0-F1
#
_cell.length_a   1.000
_cell.length_b   1.000
_cell.length_c   1.000
_cell.angle_alpha   90.00
_cell.angle_beta   90.00
_cell.angle_gamma   90.00
#
_symmetry.space_group_name_H-M   'P 1'
#
loop_
_entity.id
_entity.type
_entity.pdbx_description
1 polymer ?
#
loop_
_entity_poly.entity_id
_entity_poly.type
_entity_poly.pdbx_seq_one_letter_code
_entity_poly.pdbx_strand_id
1 'polypeptide(L)'
;MGEDQCQSISVDERVDCLQMHQDPCESAGCCWGPVERPSGANPPWCFYKDRKMLNCTLGADPKRPFSDAELDQVMKLFELNLDVQGTGQVVASPDHNTGPGGDYYFAWARDGALSMNAYLQTKPFPQSDEKMEKWIQSLEKAQHESDPNGINVLVEPKFLIPEGTPFTGAWCRPQNDAPGLRAITAMSYAAKKPSVNERVWSLVKQNLDWVVANYSSSTCDLWEEVRSEDFFWNRYSMRKALLMGSDFAKTVGKDQGRAHQYQQAAQAVTQMLSQHVINDYVIESNNRQKDTAVIEAFNVGDMEDGLFAPLSKEAVTTLAGLSQLYCRSFAINQQAAQSGVPGVLFGRYEGDSYDGGNPWVLLTASAATLLYRQALQATKMPPTGEVAQILGNLLGRTPSAQNLLGAGDAVMLLMKKYLVNGMHMNEQIDRNTGKMTSAQDLTWNYANVSLAESALINPWKFPVTLLGPRKSQHREEPAANLLRPRREAPCSGNKCAIDGEAMFPNGLPSVDPNRPLQSQRRLQEAMGSAKGAVSAAAVVGLKELRPGEVPKAALSRRSSPLEAQRETKSGAVSFKKLESDFGRKAASMLAAAVDPRKDLVRQQRSRFESAAELEHSAKRMRRLNELEQMDAAQEQMEELKKMKVRAYRCKTCYTTFDSERQRLRCQEEGHVVVQVEATKTRWECASCKFSEEVLDRQLPGCCRRCRGETWKQVPLRKLRRSAPMEKDMLLPRGEELPFLNSIPEMAGRRGWQKEAVDDYEGL
;
A
#
# COMPACT_ATOMS: atom_id res chain seq x y z
N MET A 1 15.47 -2.37 51.37
CA MET A 1 14.21 -1.77 50.87
C MET A 1 14.40 -1.60 49.38
N GLY A 2 13.90 -2.54 48.59
CA GLY A 2 14.00 -2.49 47.13
C GLY A 2 12.99 -1.47 46.63
N GLU A 3 13.46 -0.41 45.98
CA GLU A 3 12.59 0.48 45.24
C GLU A 3 11.79 -0.34 44.23
N ASP A 4 10.49 -0.06 44.15
CA ASP A 4 9.57 -0.72 43.24
C ASP A 4 10.00 -0.43 41.80
N GLN A 5 10.71 -1.39 41.17
CA GLN A 5 11.37 -1.22 39.86
C GLN A 5 10.43 -0.70 38.77
N CYS A 6 9.12 -0.94 38.94
CA CYS A 6 8.06 -0.47 38.07
C CYS A 6 7.94 1.06 37.94
N GLN A 7 8.35 1.83 38.96
CA GLN A 7 8.27 3.30 38.93
C GLN A 7 9.46 3.97 38.21
N SER A 8 10.50 3.20 37.84
CA SER A 8 11.75 3.73 37.28
C SER A 8 11.81 3.79 35.74
N ILE A 9 10.79 3.26 35.05
CA ILE A 9 10.72 3.22 33.58
C ILE A 9 9.77 4.30 33.09
N SER A 10 10.30 5.28 32.36
CA SER A 10 9.47 6.32 31.75
C SER A 10 8.51 5.70 30.72
N VAL A 11 7.33 6.30 30.54
CA VAL A 11 6.29 5.82 29.60
C VAL A 11 6.87 5.55 28.21
N ASP A 12 7.79 6.40 27.79
CA ASP A 12 8.48 6.39 26.50
C ASP A 12 9.53 5.27 26.34
N GLU A 13 9.92 4.63 27.44
CA GLU A 13 10.89 3.52 27.48
C GLU A 13 10.23 2.16 27.69
N ARG A 14 8.91 2.11 27.88
CA ARG A 14 8.19 0.87 28.21
C ARG A 14 8.20 -0.11 27.02
N VAL A 15 8.48 -1.38 27.31
CA VAL A 15 8.39 -2.50 26.36
C VAL A 15 7.17 -3.35 26.71
N ASP A 16 6.28 -3.57 25.75
CA ASP A 16 5.02 -4.29 25.96
C ASP A 16 5.27 -5.74 26.41
N CYS A 17 4.65 -6.12 27.53
CA CYS A 17 4.67 -7.47 28.07
C CYS A 17 3.51 -8.35 27.53
N LEU A 18 2.76 -7.84 26.55
CA LEU A 18 1.74 -8.54 25.76
C LEU A 18 0.57 -9.08 26.60
N GLN A 19 0.23 -8.36 27.67
CA GLN A 19 -0.96 -8.63 28.48
C GLN A 19 -1.89 -7.42 28.47
N MET A 20 -3.18 -7.68 28.27
CA MET A 20 -4.19 -6.62 28.07
C MET A 20 -4.84 -6.12 29.36
N HIS A 21 -4.65 -6.81 30.48
CA HIS A 21 -5.30 -6.50 31.76
C HIS A 21 -4.28 -6.53 32.90
N GLN A 22 -4.60 -5.85 33.99
CA GLN A 22 -3.74 -5.70 35.16
C GLN A 22 -3.39 -7.05 35.81
N ASP A 23 -4.39 -7.86 36.18
CA ASP A 23 -4.10 -9.12 36.90
C ASP A 23 -3.23 -10.10 36.09
N PRO A 24 -3.48 -10.33 34.78
CA PRO A 24 -2.58 -11.14 33.95
C PRO A 24 -1.20 -10.53 33.76
N CYS A 25 -1.09 -9.19 33.72
CA CYS A 25 0.19 -8.50 33.60
C CYS A 25 1.07 -8.70 34.83
N GLU A 26 0.52 -8.43 36.01
CA GLU A 26 1.23 -8.56 37.28
C GLU A 26 1.56 -10.03 37.55
N SER A 27 0.66 -10.95 37.19
CA SER A 27 0.89 -12.40 37.25
C SER A 27 2.01 -12.89 36.31
N ALA A 28 2.23 -12.19 35.18
CA ALA A 28 3.35 -12.45 34.27
C ALA A 28 4.69 -11.88 34.79
N GLY A 29 4.69 -11.24 35.97
CA GLY A 29 5.87 -10.61 36.56
C GLY A 29 6.23 -9.26 35.94
N CYS A 30 5.26 -8.63 35.25
CA CYS A 30 5.37 -7.34 34.60
C CYS A 30 4.71 -6.23 35.41
N CYS A 31 5.02 -5.00 35.04
CA CYS A 31 4.51 -3.79 35.68
C CYS A 31 3.26 -3.31 34.96
N TRP A 32 2.24 -2.92 35.72
CA TRP A 32 1.06 -2.26 35.20
C TRP A 32 1.11 -0.76 35.52
N GLY A 33 0.87 0.09 34.52
CA GLY A 33 0.86 1.53 34.71
C GLY A 33 -0.09 2.22 33.73
N PRO A 34 -1.24 2.75 34.19
CA PRO A 34 -2.17 3.45 33.31
C PRO A 34 -1.50 4.67 32.68
N VAL A 35 -1.85 4.95 31.43
CA VAL A 35 -1.33 6.10 30.70
C VAL A 35 -2.50 6.88 30.15
N GLU A 36 -2.69 8.11 30.61
CA GLU A 36 -3.60 9.06 29.99
C GLU A 36 -2.78 9.98 29.07
N ARG A 37 -3.06 9.95 27.76
CA ARG A 37 -2.63 11.03 26.86
C ARG A 37 -3.61 11.25 25.71
N PRO A 38 -3.73 12.50 25.24
CA PRO A 38 -4.25 12.80 23.92
C PRO A 38 -3.15 12.58 22.86
N SER A 39 -3.50 11.90 21.76
CA SER A 39 -2.74 11.70 20.50
C SER A 39 -1.68 10.58 20.41
N GLY A 40 -1.99 9.59 19.56
CA GLY A 40 -1.04 8.96 18.62
C GLY A 40 -0.32 7.69 19.06
N ALA A 41 0.32 7.67 20.22
CA ALA A 41 1.03 6.49 20.72
C ALA A 41 0.26 5.87 21.88
N ASN A 42 -0.03 4.56 21.80
CA ASN A 42 -0.53 3.77 22.93
C ASN A 42 0.66 3.06 23.60
N PRO A 43 1.39 3.72 24.51
CA PRO A 43 2.42 3.05 25.29
C PRO A 43 1.78 1.91 26.08
N PRO A 44 2.48 0.77 26.23
CA PRO A 44 1.88 -0.41 26.80
C PRO A 44 1.55 -0.18 28.28
N TRP A 45 0.30 -0.48 28.64
CA TRP A 45 -0.15 -0.46 30.03
C TRP A 45 0.52 -1.56 30.84
N CYS A 46 0.79 -2.71 30.20
CA CYS A 46 1.57 -3.79 30.76
C CYS A 46 2.99 -3.80 30.18
N PHE A 47 4.02 -3.63 31.01
CA PHE A 47 5.40 -3.52 30.54
C PHE A 47 6.39 -4.32 31.38
N TYR A 48 7.48 -4.75 30.75
CA TYR A 48 8.55 -5.47 31.47
C TYR A 48 9.23 -4.56 32.49
N LYS A 49 9.48 -5.08 33.69
CA LYS A 49 10.19 -4.38 34.79
C LYS A 49 11.68 -4.18 34.53
N ASP A 50 12.28 -4.99 33.66
CA ASP A 50 13.71 -5.11 33.43
C ASP A 50 14.11 -4.81 31.98
N ARG A 51 13.15 -4.49 31.10
CA ARG A 51 13.42 -4.18 29.68
C ARG A 51 12.97 -2.78 29.35
N LYS A 52 13.84 -2.05 28.65
CA LYS A 52 13.58 -0.71 28.13
C LYS A 52 13.75 -0.70 26.62
N MET A 53 12.93 0.10 25.94
CA MET A 53 13.17 0.45 24.55
C MET A 53 14.52 1.15 24.47
N LEU A 54 15.38 0.68 23.56
CA LEU A 54 16.68 1.30 23.35
C LEU A 54 16.53 2.52 22.46
N ASN A 55 17.37 3.52 22.73
CA ASN A 55 17.57 4.63 21.82
C ASN A 55 18.52 4.18 20.69
N CYS A 56 18.08 4.31 19.45
CA CYS A 56 18.91 4.07 18.29
C CYS A 56 19.83 5.26 18.10
N THR A 57 21.11 4.99 17.86
CA THR A 57 22.11 6.01 17.53
C THR A 57 22.48 5.88 16.07
N LEU A 58 22.79 7.02 15.43
CA LEU A 58 23.28 7.03 14.05
C LEU A 58 24.80 7.16 13.96
N GLY A 59 25.52 7.32 15.07
CA GLY A 59 26.96 7.52 15.06
C GLY A 59 27.73 6.30 14.58
N ALA A 60 28.33 6.39 13.38
CA ALA A 60 29.22 5.39 12.83
C ALA A 60 30.36 6.04 12.03
N ASP A 61 31.55 5.46 12.01
CA ASP A 61 32.61 5.98 11.14
C ASP A 61 32.26 5.80 9.66
N PRO A 62 32.59 6.76 8.77
CA PRO A 62 32.25 6.66 7.36
C PRO A 62 32.72 5.37 6.71
N LYS A 63 31.78 4.76 6.00
CA LYS A 63 31.95 3.49 5.33
C LYS A 63 30.98 3.44 4.16
N ARG A 64 31.54 3.49 2.95
CA ARG A 64 30.78 3.43 1.70
C ARG A 64 29.76 2.27 1.72
N PRO A 65 28.45 2.53 1.55
CA PRO A 65 27.44 1.49 1.69
C PRO A 65 27.44 0.47 0.54
N PHE A 66 27.59 0.94 -0.70
CA PHE A 66 27.59 0.08 -1.91
C PHE A 66 28.95 0.08 -2.61
N SER A 67 29.31 -1.08 -3.15
CA SER A 67 30.41 -1.22 -4.11
C SER A 67 30.00 -0.72 -5.49
N ASP A 68 30.98 -0.44 -6.36
CA ASP A 68 30.70 0.01 -7.73
C ASP A 68 29.85 -1.01 -8.51
N ALA A 69 30.14 -2.31 -8.36
CA ALA A 69 29.37 -3.38 -9.01
C ALA A 69 27.92 -3.48 -8.52
N GLU A 70 27.67 -3.20 -7.23
CA GLU A 70 26.30 -3.15 -6.71
C GLU A 70 25.56 -1.92 -7.23
N LEU A 71 26.22 -0.76 -7.32
CA LEU A 71 25.63 0.45 -7.90
C LEU A 71 25.33 0.30 -9.40
N ASP A 72 26.19 -0.39 -10.15
CA ASP A 72 25.93 -0.74 -11.54
C ASP A 72 24.68 -1.62 -11.67
N GLN A 73 24.49 -2.58 -10.76
CA GLN A 73 23.30 -3.40 -10.71
C GLN A 73 22.05 -2.60 -10.31
N VAL A 74 22.16 -1.70 -9.32
CA VAL A 74 21.09 -0.76 -8.93
C VAL A 74 20.66 0.09 -10.13
N MET A 75 21.62 0.68 -10.86
CA MET A 75 21.31 1.48 -12.05
C MET A 75 20.71 0.64 -13.17
N LYS A 76 21.21 -0.58 -13.38
CA LYS A 76 20.64 -1.47 -14.40
C LYS A 76 19.17 -1.78 -14.11
N LEU A 77 18.84 -2.13 -12.86
CA LEU A 77 17.46 -2.41 -12.45
C LEU A 77 16.59 -1.15 -12.54
N PHE A 78 17.14 0.01 -12.15
CA PHE A 78 16.45 1.29 -12.31
C PHE A 78 16.08 1.56 -13.77
N GLU A 79 17.03 1.43 -14.70
CA GLU A 79 16.85 1.71 -16.12
C GLU A 79 15.85 0.78 -16.82
N LEU A 80 15.57 -0.42 -16.28
CA LEU A 80 14.54 -1.33 -16.78
C LEU A 80 13.13 -0.78 -16.61
N ASN A 81 12.90 0.01 -15.56
CA ASN A 81 11.59 0.60 -15.29
C ASN A 81 11.40 1.97 -15.97
N LEU A 82 12.47 2.55 -16.51
CA LEU A 82 12.45 3.79 -17.27
C LEU A 82 12.25 3.50 -18.75
N ASP A 83 11.39 4.27 -19.44
CA ASP A 83 11.07 4.04 -20.85
C ASP A 83 10.53 2.61 -21.10
N VAL A 84 9.58 2.21 -20.25
CA VAL A 84 9.01 0.87 -20.28
C VAL A 84 8.32 0.61 -21.62
N GLN A 85 8.61 -0.53 -22.23
CA GLN A 85 8.14 -0.89 -23.58
C GLN A 85 8.46 0.15 -24.69
N GLY A 86 9.44 1.04 -24.48
CA GLY A 86 9.78 2.10 -25.45
C GLY A 86 8.77 3.25 -25.53
N THR A 87 7.90 3.39 -24.52
CA THR A 87 6.82 4.38 -24.47
C THR A 87 7.26 5.76 -23.97
N GLY A 88 8.47 5.87 -23.39
CA GLY A 88 8.90 7.01 -22.59
C GLY A 88 8.28 7.07 -21.19
N GLN A 89 7.30 6.22 -20.88
CA GLN A 89 6.69 6.15 -19.56
C GLN A 89 7.61 5.47 -18.55
N VAL A 90 7.45 5.83 -17.29
CA VAL A 90 8.14 5.20 -16.16
C VAL A 90 7.13 4.35 -15.41
N VAL A 91 7.35 3.05 -15.31
CA VAL A 91 6.49 2.17 -14.51
C VAL A 91 6.83 2.33 -13.03
N ALA A 92 5.85 2.35 -12.13
CA ALA A 92 6.12 2.38 -10.69
C ALA A 92 6.78 1.07 -10.21
N SER A 93 6.27 -0.07 -10.65
CA SER A 93 6.87 -1.39 -10.45
C SER A 93 6.43 -2.38 -11.55
N PRO A 94 7.28 -3.33 -11.96
CA PRO A 94 6.87 -4.42 -12.87
C PRO A 94 5.90 -5.43 -12.23
N ASP A 95 5.57 -5.28 -10.95
CA ASP A 95 4.75 -6.21 -10.18
C ASP A 95 3.25 -5.91 -10.32
N HIS A 96 2.49 -6.96 -10.70
CA HIS A 96 1.04 -6.91 -10.82
C HIS A 96 0.31 -7.39 -9.55
N ASN A 97 1.02 -7.80 -8.50
CA ASN A 97 0.43 -8.36 -7.29
C ASN A 97 1.19 -7.95 -6.03
N THR A 98 0.95 -6.72 -5.58
CA THR A 98 1.68 -6.05 -4.49
C THR A 98 0.98 -6.18 -3.13
N GLY A 99 0.11 -7.18 -2.97
CA GLY A 99 -0.67 -7.37 -1.75
C GLY A 99 -1.83 -6.38 -1.66
N PRO A 100 -1.96 -5.55 -0.59
CA PRO A 100 -3.07 -4.60 -0.47
C PRO A 100 -3.05 -3.51 -1.54
N GLY A 101 -1.91 -3.23 -2.18
CA GLY A 101 -1.75 -2.25 -3.25
C GLY A 101 -2.30 -2.69 -4.62
N GLY A 102 -2.59 -3.98 -4.81
CA GLY A 102 -3.07 -4.51 -6.07
C GLY A 102 -2.00 -4.52 -7.16
N ASP A 103 -2.29 -3.84 -8.28
CA ASP A 103 -1.41 -3.77 -9.44
C ASP A 103 -0.63 -2.44 -9.44
N TYR A 104 0.68 -2.50 -9.62
CA TYR A 104 1.58 -1.34 -9.69
C TYR A 104 2.16 -1.11 -11.09
N TYR A 105 1.68 -1.84 -12.10
CA TYR A 105 2.04 -1.66 -13.49
C TYR A 105 1.32 -0.46 -14.13
N PHE A 106 1.56 0.73 -13.59
CA PHE A 106 1.07 2.00 -14.14
C PHE A 106 2.19 3.03 -14.15
N ALA A 107 1.97 4.09 -14.94
CA ALA A 107 2.83 5.26 -14.94
C ALA A 107 2.25 6.33 -14.01
N TRP A 108 2.77 6.40 -12.78
CA TRP A 108 2.42 7.48 -11.85
C TRP A 108 3.13 8.77 -12.26
N ALA A 109 2.39 9.88 -12.27
CA ALA A 109 2.90 11.18 -12.67
C ALA A 109 4.01 11.68 -11.74
N ARG A 110 3.85 11.44 -10.42
CA ARG A 110 4.84 11.77 -9.39
C ARG A 110 6.11 10.95 -9.56
N ASP A 111 5.97 9.62 -9.55
CA ASP A 111 7.07 8.66 -9.64
C ASP A 111 7.87 8.86 -10.93
N GLY A 112 7.18 9.10 -12.05
CA GLY A 112 7.83 9.41 -13.32
C GLY A 112 8.65 10.69 -13.27
N ALA A 113 8.13 11.76 -12.67
CA ALA A 113 8.88 13.02 -12.52
C ALA A 113 10.09 12.85 -11.59
N LEU A 114 9.90 12.30 -10.40
CA LEU A 114 10.98 12.11 -9.41
C LEU A 114 12.06 11.16 -9.94
N SER A 115 11.67 10.06 -10.57
CA SER A 115 12.60 9.06 -11.11
C SER A 115 13.42 9.62 -12.27
N MET A 116 12.80 10.34 -13.21
CA MET A 116 13.55 10.95 -14.30
C MET A 116 14.45 12.09 -13.82
N ASN A 117 14.04 12.82 -12.78
CA ASN A 117 14.91 13.80 -12.14
C ASN A 117 16.13 13.16 -11.47
N ALA A 118 15.92 12.07 -10.72
CA ALA A 118 17.00 11.29 -10.14
C ALA A 118 17.92 10.75 -11.23
N TYR A 119 17.37 10.15 -12.29
CA TYR A 119 18.15 9.63 -13.42
C TYR A 119 19.03 10.70 -14.07
N LEU A 120 18.48 11.90 -14.31
CA LEU A 120 19.24 13.03 -14.86
C LEU A 120 20.39 13.48 -13.93
N GLN A 121 20.22 13.35 -12.61
CA GLN A 121 21.22 13.73 -11.62
C GLN A 121 22.31 12.66 -11.42
N THR A 122 21.95 11.38 -11.50
CA THR A 122 22.82 10.26 -11.14
C THR A 122 23.49 9.61 -12.34
N LYS A 123 22.85 9.64 -13.53
CA LYS A 123 23.43 9.20 -14.80
C LYS A 123 24.07 10.39 -15.50
N PRO A 124 25.38 10.36 -15.81
CA PRO A 124 26.05 11.45 -16.51
C PRO A 124 25.37 11.81 -17.84
N PHE A 125 25.40 13.08 -18.20
CA PHE A 125 24.97 13.55 -19.52
C PHE A 125 26.15 13.41 -20.50
N PRO A 126 25.96 12.91 -21.74
CA PRO A 126 24.70 12.68 -22.45
C PRO A 126 24.09 11.28 -22.30
N GLN A 127 24.58 10.40 -21.42
CA GLN A 127 24.04 9.04 -21.31
C GLN A 127 22.56 9.01 -20.87
N SER A 128 22.09 10.01 -20.14
CA SER A 128 20.67 10.15 -19.76
C SER A 128 19.76 10.72 -20.86
N ASP A 129 20.32 11.24 -21.95
CA ASP A 129 19.60 12.05 -22.95
C ASP A 129 18.44 11.30 -23.63
N GLU A 130 18.67 10.07 -24.08
CA GLU A 130 17.68 9.30 -24.83
C GLU A 130 16.39 9.07 -24.03
N LYS A 131 16.52 8.61 -22.77
CA LYS A 131 15.35 8.37 -21.91
C LYS A 131 14.67 9.66 -21.49
N MET A 132 15.42 10.75 -21.29
CA MET A 132 14.83 12.07 -21.04
C MET A 132 14.01 12.57 -22.24
N GLU A 133 14.52 12.43 -23.47
CA GLU A 133 13.78 12.79 -24.68
C GLU A 133 12.45 12.05 -24.79
N LYS A 134 12.49 10.72 -24.62
CA LYS A 134 11.28 9.87 -24.66
C LYS A 134 10.31 10.23 -23.55
N TRP A 135 10.81 10.52 -22.35
CA TRP A 135 9.96 10.97 -21.25
C TRP A 135 9.26 12.30 -21.57
N ILE A 136 9.97 13.30 -22.13
CA ILE A 136 9.35 14.55 -22.58
C ILE A 136 8.28 14.28 -23.66
N GLN A 137 8.54 13.37 -24.62
CA GLN A 137 7.54 12.97 -25.63
C GLN A 137 6.28 12.37 -24.99
N SER A 138 6.47 11.52 -23.97
CA SER A 138 5.35 10.91 -23.25
C SER A 138 4.49 11.95 -22.53
N LEU A 139 5.10 12.98 -21.94
CA LEU A 139 4.39 14.08 -21.29
C LEU A 139 3.63 14.95 -22.29
N GLU A 140 4.24 15.24 -23.45
CA GLU A 140 3.57 15.99 -24.52
C GLU A 140 2.30 15.29 -25.01
N LYS A 141 2.30 13.96 -25.03
CA LYS A 141 1.09 13.17 -25.29
C LYS A 141 0.09 13.27 -24.14
N ALA A 142 0.52 12.90 -22.93
CA ALA A 142 -0.36 12.76 -21.77
C ALA A 142 -1.07 14.06 -21.36
N GLN A 143 -0.41 15.22 -21.49
CA GLN A 143 -1.00 16.51 -21.10
C GLN A 143 -2.15 16.98 -22.00
N HIS A 144 -2.33 16.38 -23.19
CA HIS A 144 -3.41 16.71 -24.11
C HIS A 144 -4.53 15.65 -24.14
N GLU A 145 -4.40 14.58 -23.33
CA GLU A 145 -5.45 13.58 -23.20
C GLU A 145 -6.67 14.15 -22.47
N SER A 146 -7.85 13.67 -22.84
CA SER A 146 -9.06 13.92 -22.05
C SER A 146 -9.09 13.01 -20.84
N ASP A 147 -9.39 13.56 -19.66
CA ASP A 147 -9.57 12.76 -18.46
C ASP A 147 -11.03 12.29 -18.32
N PRO A 148 -11.31 10.97 -18.45
CA PRO A 148 -12.67 10.44 -18.31
C PRO A 148 -13.22 10.53 -16.88
N ASN A 149 -12.38 10.84 -15.89
CA ASN A 149 -12.79 11.03 -14.50
C ASN A 149 -13.33 12.45 -14.23
N GLY A 150 -13.32 13.34 -15.22
CA GLY A 150 -13.86 14.69 -15.09
C GLY A 150 -12.99 15.66 -14.28
N ILE A 151 -11.69 15.37 -14.14
CA ILE A 151 -10.70 16.27 -13.56
C ILE A 151 -9.72 16.80 -14.62
N ASN A 152 -8.81 17.68 -14.22
CA ASN A 152 -7.75 18.12 -15.11
C ASN A 152 -6.68 17.01 -15.21
N VAL A 153 -6.35 16.57 -16.44
CA VAL A 153 -5.37 15.51 -16.69
C VAL A 153 -3.98 15.81 -16.11
N LEU A 154 -3.64 17.09 -15.89
CA LEU A 154 -2.38 17.47 -15.27
C LEU A 154 -2.24 16.96 -13.83
N VAL A 155 -3.36 16.68 -13.15
CA VAL A 155 -3.41 16.20 -11.77
C VAL A 155 -4.01 14.80 -11.63
N GLU A 156 -4.13 14.06 -12.73
CA GLU A 156 -4.41 12.63 -12.66
C GLU A 156 -3.15 11.92 -12.12
N PRO A 157 -3.28 11.12 -11.04
CA PRO A 157 -2.14 10.48 -10.41
C PRO A 157 -1.43 9.47 -11.30
N LYS A 158 -2.19 8.67 -12.08
CA LYS A 158 -1.63 7.52 -12.80
C LYS A 158 -2.30 7.24 -14.15
N PHE A 159 -1.49 6.71 -15.06
CA PHE A 159 -1.84 6.44 -16.45
C PHE A 159 -1.57 4.96 -16.78
N LEU A 160 -2.37 4.41 -17.70
CA LEU A 160 -2.17 3.06 -18.23
C LEU A 160 -0.89 2.98 -19.07
N ILE A 161 -0.25 1.81 -19.03
CA ILE A 161 0.88 1.45 -19.88
C ILE A 161 0.43 0.31 -20.81
N PRO A 162 0.68 0.38 -22.12
CA PRO A 162 1.45 1.39 -22.85
C PRO A 162 0.62 2.56 -23.40
N GLU A 163 -0.69 2.61 -23.16
CA GLU A 163 -1.58 3.54 -23.85
C GLU A 163 -1.31 5.01 -23.51
N GLY A 164 -0.89 5.30 -22.27
CA GLY A 164 -0.72 6.66 -21.76
C GLY A 164 -2.04 7.37 -21.45
N THR A 165 -3.15 6.64 -21.37
CA THR A 165 -4.47 7.20 -21.05
C THR A 165 -4.72 7.18 -19.54
N PRO A 166 -5.48 8.14 -19.00
CA PRO A 166 -5.87 8.19 -17.58
C PRO A 166 -6.50 6.89 -17.07
N PHE A 167 -6.16 6.50 -15.84
CA PHE A 167 -6.80 5.36 -15.19
C PHE A 167 -8.23 5.71 -14.75
N THR A 168 -9.21 4.89 -15.14
CA THR A 168 -10.65 5.19 -14.91
C THR A 168 -11.24 4.54 -13.66
N GLY A 169 -10.45 3.73 -12.94
CA GLY A 169 -10.90 3.11 -11.68
C GLY A 169 -10.92 4.09 -10.51
N ALA A 170 -11.59 3.70 -9.43
CA ALA A 170 -11.60 4.46 -8.18
C ALA A 170 -10.16 4.62 -7.64
N TRP A 171 -9.80 5.84 -7.27
CA TRP A 171 -8.48 6.20 -6.77
C TRP A 171 -8.52 7.54 -6.03
N CYS A 172 -7.53 7.82 -5.20
CA CYS A 172 -7.42 9.12 -4.55
C CYS A 172 -6.89 10.17 -5.55
N ARG A 173 -7.81 10.92 -6.14
CA ARG A 173 -7.55 12.02 -7.08
C ARG A 173 -8.36 13.28 -6.74
N PRO A 174 -7.91 14.49 -7.08
CA PRO A 174 -6.66 14.82 -7.79
C PRO A 174 -5.41 14.71 -6.90
N GLN A 175 -4.24 14.68 -7.53
CA GLN A 175 -2.94 14.90 -6.87
C GLN A 175 -2.22 16.08 -7.52
N ASN A 176 -2.07 17.17 -6.76
CA ASN A 176 -1.62 18.45 -7.30
C ASN A 176 -0.10 18.70 -7.19
N ASP A 177 0.67 17.74 -6.69
CA ASP A 177 2.14 17.78 -6.66
C ASP A 177 2.76 17.53 -8.05
N ALA A 178 2.15 16.66 -8.85
CA ALA A 178 2.68 16.21 -10.14
C ALA A 178 3.01 17.34 -11.14
N PRO A 179 2.18 18.39 -11.34
CA PRO A 179 2.51 19.48 -12.25
C PRO A 179 3.83 20.19 -11.90
N GLY A 180 4.04 20.47 -10.61
CA GLY A 180 5.27 21.11 -10.13
C GLY A 180 6.50 20.22 -10.33
N LEU A 181 6.39 18.94 -9.96
CA LEU A 181 7.48 17.98 -10.10
C LEU A 181 7.88 17.73 -11.56
N ARG A 182 6.89 17.63 -12.48
CA ARG A 182 7.16 17.56 -13.92
C ARG A 182 7.90 18.80 -14.42
N ALA A 183 7.45 19.99 -13.99
CA ALA A 183 8.08 21.25 -14.38
C ALA A 183 9.54 21.34 -13.90
N ILE A 184 9.82 21.00 -12.63
CA ILE A 184 11.19 20.96 -12.06
C ILE A 184 12.10 20.07 -12.92
N THR A 185 11.61 18.88 -13.26
CA THR A 185 12.38 17.88 -13.98
C THR A 185 12.63 18.29 -15.42
N ALA A 186 11.61 18.75 -16.13
CA ALA A 186 11.73 19.20 -17.51
C ALA A 186 12.63 20.45 -17.64
N MET A 187 12.54 21.41 -16.72
CA MET A 187 13.44 22.58 -16.69
C MET A 187 14.88 22.19 -16.38
N SER A 188 15.09 21.22 -15.49
CA SER A 188 16.42 20.68 -15.19
C SER A 188 17.05 19.98 -16.40
N TYR A 189 16.24 19.28 -17.21
CA TYR A 189 16.67 18.71 -18.47
C TYR A 189 17.05 19.79 -19.49
N ALA A 190 16.21 20.81 -19.65
CA ALA A 190 16.48 21.96 -20.51
C ALA A 190 17.80 22.67 -20.15
N ALA A 191 18.13 22.76 -18.86
CA ALA A 191 19.41 23.29 -18.41
C ALA A 191 20.63 22.46 -18.84
N LYS A 192 20.48 21.13 -18.99
CA LYS A 192 21.53 20.23 -19.54
C LYS A 192 21.55 20.23 -21.07
N LYS A 193 20.40 20.46 -21.71
CA LYS A 193 20.24 20.45 -23.16
C LYS A 193 19.47 21.69 -23.64
N PRO A 194 20.14 22.84 -23.80
CA PRO A 194 19.47 24.09 -24.19
C PRO A 194 18.71 24.03 -25.52
N SER A 195 19.02 23.08 -26.42
CA SER A 195 18.31 22.90 -27.69
C SER A 195 16.84 22.50 -27.53
N VAL A 196 16.41 22.02 -26.35
CA VAL A 196 15.00 21.69 -26.08
C VAL A 196 14.25 22.79 -25.33
N ASN A 197 14.87 23.93 -25.06
CA ASN A 197 14.31 25.01 -24.24
C ASN A 197 12.89 25.44 -24.66
N GLU A 198 12.65 25.68 -25.96
CA GLU A 198 11.35 26.13 -26.47
C GLU A 198 10.27 25.05 -26.35
N ARG A 199 10.66 23.80 -26.58
CA ARG A 199 9.79 22.62 -26.44
C ARG A 199 9.40 22.41 -24.98
N VAL A 200 10.37 22.43 -24.08
CA VAL A 200 10.15 22.36 -22.64
C VAL A 200 9.29 23.53 -22.16
N TRP A 201 9.54 24.76 -22.62
CA TRP A 201 8.72 25.92 -22.25
C TRP A 201 7.23 25.71 -22.58
N SER A 202 6.94 25.15 -23.74
CA SER A 202 5.57 24.87 -24.19
C SER A 202 4.83 23.87 -23.28
N LEU A 203 5.57 22.95 -22.65
CA LEU A 203 5.07 21.97 -21.70
C LEU A 203 4.94 22.55 -20.29
N VAL A 204 6.01 23.17 -19.77
CA VAL A 204 6.07 23.60 -18.36
C VAL A 204 5.16 24.78 -18.08
N LYS A 205 4.92 25.67 -19.05
CA LYS A 205 4.02 26.82 -18.86
C LYS A 205 2.61 26.37 -18.47
N GLN A 206 2.10 25.28 -19.05
CA GLN A 206 0.78 24.75 -18.74
C GLN A 206 0.70 24.18 -17.32
N ASN A 207 1.77 23.50 -16.87
CA ASN A 207 1.87 22.98 -15.51
C ASN A 207 1.95 24.11 -14.49
N LEU A 208 2.79 25.11 -14.73
CA LEU A 208 3.01 26.22 -13.81
C LEU A 208 1.79 27.16 -13.74
N ASP A 209 1.16 27.48 -14.88
CA ASP A 209 -0.10 28.22 -14.92
C ASP A 209 -1.18 27.50 -14.11
N TRP A 210 -1.24 26.16 -14.19
CA TRP A 210 -2.15 25.36 -13.36
C TRP A 210 -1.82 25.46 -11.87
N VAL A 211 -0.53 25.36 -11.49
CA VAL A 211 -0.09 25.50 -10.08
C VAL A 211 -0.46 26.88 -9.53
N VAL A 212 -0.22 27.97 -10.27
CA VAL A 212 -0.60 29.32 -9.85
C VAL A 212 -2.10 29.42 -9.56
N ALA A 213 -2.93 28.79 -10.40
CA ALA A 213 -4.38 28.83 -10.24
C ALA A 213 -4.90 27.91 -9.12
N ASN A 214 -4.12 26.92 -8.67
CA ASN A 214 -4.63 25.81 -7.85
C ASN A 214 -3.71 25.37 -6.68
N TYR A 215 -2.68 26.12 -6.30
CA TYR A 215 -1.75 25.73 -5.23
C TYR A 215 -2.41 25.58 -3.84
N SER A 216 -3.64 26.07 -3.67
CA SER A 216 -4.46 25.92 -2.46
C SER A 216 -5.67 25.00 -2.66
N SER A 217 -5.70 24.21 -3.73
CA SER A 217 -6.80 23.28 -4.01
C SER A 217 -6.71 22.00 -3.15
N SER A 218 -7.87 21.41 -2.85
CA SER A 218 -7.94 20.12 -2.18
C SER A 218 -7.33 19.02 -3.06
N THR A 219 -6.47 18.21 -2.45
CA THR A 219 -5.69 17.16 -3.10
C THR A 219 -5.58 15.95 -2.19
N CYS A 220 -5.25 14.80 -2.77
CA CYS A 220 -4.71 13.70 -2.01
C CYS A 220 -3.23 13.94 -1.68
N ASP A 221 -2.77 13.37 -0.58
CA ASP A 221 -1.35 13.33 -0.22
C ASP A 221 -0.57 12.41 -1.15
N LEU A 222 0.76 12.45 -1.02
CA LEU A 222 1.66 11.57 -1.76
C LEU A 222 1.42 10.07 -1.48
N TRP A 223 0.88 9.71 -0.32
CA TRP A 223 0.56 8.32 -0.01
C TRP A 223 -0.81 7.87 -0.55
N GLU A 224 -1.54 8.77 -1.19
CA GLU A 224 -2.80 8.51 -1.87
C GLU A 224 -3.93 8.05 -0.92
N GLU A 225 -3.88 8.52 0.32
CA GLU A 225 -4.71 8.03 1.43
C GLU A 225 -5.59 9.10 2.05
N VAL A 226 -5.05 10.30 2.25
CA VAL A 226 -5.74 11.40 2.94
C VAL A 226 -5.85 12.62 2.05
N ARG A 227 -6.92 13.40 2.29
CA ARG A 227 -7.15 14.65 1.57
C ARG A 227 -6.94 15.84 2.47
N SER A 228 -6.29 16.86 1.94
CA SER A 228 -6.07 18.16 2.57
C SER A 228 -5.85 19.22 1.49
N GLU A 229 -5.92 20.49 1.89
CA GLU A 229 -5.49 21.65 1.08
C GLU A 229 -4.08 22.13 1.49
N ASP A 230 -3.47 21.44 2.46
CA ASP A 230 -2.35 21.94 3.23
C ASP A 230 -1.35 20.81 3.56
N PHE A 231 -0.62 20.37 2.53
CA PHE A 231 0.46 19.39 2.64
C PHE A 231 1.82 20.07 2.44
N PHE A 232 2.75 19.85 3.37
CA PHE A 232 4.10 20.41 3.31
C PHE A 232 4.85 19.96 2.05
N TRP A 233 4.75 18.67 1.70
CA TRP A 233 5.29 18.08 0.48
C TRP A 233 4.90 18.88 -0.77
N ASN A 234 3.61 19.12 -0.94
CA ASN A 234 3.06 19.81 -2.09
C ASN A 234 3.52 21.27 -2.11
N ARG A 235 3.44 21.98 -0.97
CA ARG A 235 3.83 23.40 -0.89
C ARG A 235 5.30 23.60 -1.21
N TYR A 236 6.18 22.81 -0.62
CA TYR A 236 7.62 23.04 -0.75
C TYR A 236 8.12 22.68 -2.15
N SER A 237 7.58 21.62 -2.76
CA SER A 237 7.86 21.28 -4.17
C SER A 237 7.24 22.29 -5.16
N MET A 238 6.01 22.77 -4.93
CA MET A 238 5.39 23.83 -5.75
C MET A 238 6.19 25.13 -5.70
N ARG A 239 6.67 25.53 -4.52
CA ARG A 239 7.52 26.72 -4.34
C ARG A 239 8.74 26.64 -5.25
N LYS A 240 9.46 25.52 -5.23
CA LYS A 240 10.61 25.28 -6.11
C LYS A 240 10.24 25.35 -7.58
N ALA A 241 9.16 24.68 -7.98
CA ALA A 241 8.69 24.70 -9.35
C ALA A 241 8.38 26.12 -9.84
N LEU A 242 7.72 26.94 -9.02
CA LEU A 242 7.35 28.32 -9.34
C LEU A 242 8.57 29.26 -9.40
N LEU A 243 9.55 29.10 -8.49
CA LEU A 243 10.78 29.91 -8.53
C LEU A 243 11.64 29.56 -9.75
N MET A 244 11.88 28.27 -10.01
CA MET A 244 12.55 27.84 -11.24
C MET A 244 11.78 28.29 -12.49
N GLY A 245 10.45 28.20 -12.44
CA GLY A 245 9.55 28.61 -13.50
C GLY A 245 9.61 30.12 -13.78
N SER A 246 9.70 30.95 -12.74
CA SER A 246 9.86 32.40 -12.84
C SER A 246 11.10 32.76 -13.66
N ASP A 247 12.24 32.12 -13.36
CA ASP A 247 13.48 32.39 -14.08
C ASP A 247 13.48 31.81 -15.49
N PHE A 248 12.88 30.64 -15.69
CA PHE A 248 12.74 30.04 -17.01
C PHE A 248 11.79 30.85 -17.92
N ALA A 249 10.71 31.41 -17.36
CA ALA A 249 9.80 32.32 -18.06
C ALA A 249 10.50 33.61 -18.51
N LYS A 250 11.37 34.19 -17.67
CA LYS A 250 12.17 35.38 -18.04
C LYS A 250 13.17 35.07 -19.15
N THR A 251 13.93 33.98 -19.01
CA THR A 251 15.12 33.70 -19.82
C THR A 251 14.79 32.99 -21.13
N VAL A 252 13.94 31.97 -21.08
CA VAL A 252 13.54 31.16 -22.26
C VAL A 252 12.22 31.65 -22.82
N GLY A 253 11.20 31.76 -21.97
CA GLY A 253 9.86 32.14 -22.40
C GLY A 253 9.72 33.58 -22.87
N LYS A 254 10.64 34.45 -22.43
CA LYS A 254 10.60 35.92 -22.61
C LYS A 254 9.24 36.51 -22.17
N ASP A 255 8.62 35.91 -21.17
CA ASP A 255 7.29 36.26 -20.64
C ASP A 255 7.44 36.84 -19.23
N GLN A 256 7.63 38.15 -19.17
CA GLN A 256 7.76 38.88 -17.90
C GLN A 256 6.48 38.84 -17.06
N GLY A 257 5.31 38.72 -17.70
CA GLY A 257 4.02 38.64 -17.02
C GLY A 257 3.90 37.36 -16.21
N ARG A 258 4.13 36.21 -16.85
CA ARG A 258 4.17 34.90 -16.17
C ARG A 258 5.27 34.81 -15.14
N ALA A 259 6.46 35.33 -15.46
CA ALA A 259 7.56 35.38 -14.51
C ALA A 259 7.16 36.05 -13.19
N HIS A 260 6.51 37.21 -13.27
CA HIS A 260 6.00 37.92 -12.10
C HIS A 260 4.89 37.14 -11.39
N GLN A 261 3.94 36.55 -12.11
CA GLN A 261 2.87 35.72 -11.53
C GLN A 261 3.42 34.51 -10.77
N TYR A 262 4.38 33.79 -11.36
CA TYR A 262 5.03 32.65 -10.73
C TYR A 262 5.78 33.07 -9.46
N GLN A 263 6.49 34.21 -9.51
CA GLN A 263 7.16 34.76 -8.34
C GLN A 263 6.19 35.09 -7.21
N GLN A 264 5.05 35.72 -7.53
CA GLN A 264 4.02 36.07 -6.54
C GLN A 264 3.39 34.82 -5.91
N ALA A 265 3.07 33.82 -6.72
CA ALA A 265 2.56 32.54 -6.22
C ALA A 265 3.59 31.84 -5.32
N ALA A 266 4.88 31.83 -5.69
CA ALA A 266 5.93 31.26 -4.86
C ALA A 266 6.06 31.98 -3.50
N GLN A 267 5.90 33.31 -3.48
CA GLN A 267 5.88 34.09 -2.23
C GLN A 267 4.69 33.73 -1.35
N ALA A 268 3.49 33.59 -1.92
CA ALA A 268 2.30 33.17 -1.17
C ALA A 268 2.46 31.76 -0.58
N VAL A 269 2.94 30.80 -1.38
CA VAL A 269 3.25 29.44 -0.91
C VAL A 269 4.32 29.46 0.19
N THR A 270 5.34 30.32 0.07
CA THR A 270 6.39 30.46 1.09
C THR A 270 5.83 30.91 2.44
N GLN A 271 4.85 31.82 2.44
CA GLN A 271 4.22 32.26 3.69
C GLN A 271 3.45 31.12 4.37
N MET A 272 2.78 30.28 3.59
CA MET A 272 2.02 29.13 4.09
C MET A 272 2.91 28.06 4.74
N LEU A 273 4.14 27.86 4.25
CA LEU A 273 5.07 26.86 4.81
C LEU A 273 5.36 27.06 6.30
N SER A 274 5.31 28.29 6.80
CA SER A 274 5.53 28.58 8.22
C SER A 274 4.48 27.94 9.14
N GLN A 275 3.28 27.68 8.64
CA GLN A 275 2.17 27.07 9.39
C GLN A 275 2.43 25.59 9.72
N HIS A 276 3.34 24.95 8.98
CA HIS A 276 3.75 23.57 9.22
C HIS A 276 4.81 23.44 10.33
N VAL A 277 5.35 24.55 10.85
CA VAL A 277 6.38 24.51 11.91
C VAL A 277 5.72 24.58 13.28
N ILE A 278 5.77 23.49 14.04
CA ILE A 278 5.25 23.39 15.40
C ILE A 278 6.39 22.98 16.33
N ASN A 279 6.78 23.87 17.24
CA ASN A 279 7.91 23.65 18.17
C ASN A 279 9.20 23.22 17.44
N ASP A 280 9.54 23.94 16.36
CA ASP A 280 10.67 23.63 15.47
C ASP A 280 10.58 22.27 14.75
N TYR A 281 9.50 21.51 14.91
CA TYR A 281 9.25 20.29 14.13
C TYR A 281 8.35 20.64 12.93
N VAL A 282 8.71 20.17 11.74
CA VAL A 282 7.90 20.39 10.54
C VAL A 282 6.92 19.25 10.38
N ILE A 283 5.63 19.56 10.47
CA ILE A 283 4.54 18.59 10.26
C ILE A 283 4.13 18.53 8.78
N GLU A 284 3.74 17.35 8.30
CA GLU A 284 3.27 17.24 6.91
C GLU A 284 1.92 17.93 6.72
N SER A 285 0.99 17.75 7.65
CA SER A 285 -0.29 18.44 7.70
C SER A 285 -0.98 18.23 9.05
N ASN A 286 -2.08 18.96 9.31
CA ASN A 286 -2.83 18.80 10.57
C ASN A 286 -3.38 17.39 10.80
N ASN A 287 -3.77 16.69 9.73
CA ASN A 287 -4.27 15.31 9.79
C ASN A 287 -3.17 14.25 9.62
N ARG A 288 -1.92 14.67 9.38
CA ARG A 288 -0.77 13.80 9.23
C ARG A 288 0.48 14.52 9.75
N GLN A 289 0.66 14.53 11.08
CA GLN A 289 1.69 15.38 11.68
C GLN A 289 3.11 14.81 11.51
N LYS A 290 3.33 13.56 11.91
CA LYS A 290 4.65 12.90 11.81
C LYS A 290 4.71 12.03 10.56
N ASP A 291 5.19 12.62 9.47
CA ASP A 291 5.33 11.96 8.17
C ASP A 291 6.72 12.22 7.59
N THR A 292 7.29 11.20 6.96
CA THR A 292 8.61 11.25 6.34
C THR A 292 8.56 11.89 4.95
N ALA A 293 7.37 12.13 4.42
CA ALA A 293 7.14 13.04 3.30
C ALA A 293 7.87 14.39 3.48
N VAL A 294 7.98 14.87 4.72
CA VAL A 294 8.70 16.10 5.06
C VAL A 294 10.20 15.99 4.79
N ILE A 295 10.82 14.83 5.06
CA ILE A 295 12.24 14.59 4.73
C ILE A 295 12.41 14.53 3.21
N GLU A 296 11.50 13.87 2.49
CA GLU A 296 11.52 13.85 1.03
C GLU A 296 11.37 15.29 0.48
N ALA A 297 10.49 16.10 1.08
CA ALA A 297 10.32 17.50 0.74
C ALA A 297 11.62 18.30 0.94
N PHE A 298 12.32 18.14 2.08
CA PHE A 298 13.61 18.79 2.31
C PHE A 298 14.65 18.45 1.23
N ASN A 299 14.59 17.24 0.68
CA ASN A 299 15.50 16.83 -0.38
C ASN A 299 15.08 17.39 -1.75
N VAL A 300 13.80 17.29 -2.08
CA VAL A 300 13.26 17.61 -3.42
C VAL A 300 13.00 19.11 -3.59
N GLY A 301 12.39 19.75 -2.59
CA GLY A 301 11.89 21.13 -2.63
C GLY A 301 12.92 22.21 -2.27
N ASP A 302 14.09 21.84 -1.75
CA ASP A 302 15.11 22.81 -1.38
C ASP A 302 15.69 23.55 -2.62
N MET A 303 15.76 24.87 -2.48
CA MET A 303 16.27 25.84 -3.45
C MET A 303 17.69 26.32 -3.11
N GLU A 304 18.26 25.82 -2.00
CA GLU A 304 19.53 26.26 -1.42
C GLU A 304 19.54 27.75 -1.02
N ASP A 305 18.36 28.30 -0.70
CA ASP A 305 18.14 29.71 -0.33
C ASP A 305 18.03 29.95 1.19
N GLY A 306 18.26 28.90 1.99
CA GLY A 306 18.27 28.94 3.45
C GLY A 306 16.95 28.54 4.11
N LEU A 307 15.82 28.55 3.40
CA LEU A 307 14.53 28.13 3.96
C LEU A 307 14.51 26.61 4.13
N PHE A 308 14.38 26.12 5.38
CA PHE A 308 14.51 24.71 5.74
C PHE A 308 15.83 24.08 5.28
N ALA A 309 16.94 24.84 5.34
CA ALA A 309 18.26 24.31 5.01
C ALA A 309 18.57 23.01 5.78
N PRO A 310 19.37 22.09 5.24
CA PRO A 310 19.72 20.83 5.90
C PRO A 310 20.14 20.93 7.39
N LEU A 311 20.91 21.96 7.77
CA LEU A 311 21.30 22.24 9.17
C LEU A 311 20.41 23.28 9.89
N SER A 312 19.25 23.63 9.34
CA SER A 312 18.23 24.42 10.04
C SER A 312 17.69 23.66 11.25
N LYS A 313 17.21 24.39 12.26
CA LYS A 313 16.65 23.79 13.47
C LYS A 313 15.45 22.91 13.12
N GLU A 314 14.67 23.34 12.14
CA GLU A 314 13.50 22.67 11.60
C GLU A 314 13.83 21.30 10.99
N ALA A 315 14.82 21.26 10.10
CA ALA A 315 15.23 20.02 9.46
C ALA A 315 15.84 19.01 10.44
N VAL A 316 16.70 19.46 11.37
CA VAL A 316 17.35 18.56 12.34
C VAL A 316 16.38 18.05 13.41
N THR A 317 15.45 18.88 13.87
CA THR A 317 14.43 18.49 14.85
C THR A 317 13.47 17.47 14.23
N THR A 318 13.07 17.68 12.98
CA THR A 318 12.21 16.75 12.24
C THR A 318 12.90 15.41 12.02
N LEU A 319 14.15 15.40 11.56
CA LEU A 319 14.93 14.17 11.39
C LEU A 319 15.09 13.42 12.71
N ALA A 320 15.41 14.11 13.82
CA ALA A 320 15.56 13.50 15.12
C ALA A 320 14.25 12.89 15.64
N GLY A 321 13.13 13.61 15.51
CA GLY A 321 11.81 13.14 15.91
C GLY A 321 11.36 11.90 15.13
N LEU A 322 11.53 11.91 13.80
CA LEU A 322 11.22 10.74 12.97
C LEU A 322 12.17 9.55 13.23
N SER A 323 13.45 9.81 13.48
CA SER A 323 14.41 8.77 13.87
C SER A 323 13.97 8.07 15.16
N GLN A 324 13.55 8.86 16.16
CA GLN A 324 13.06 8.33 17.43
C GLN A 324 11.75 7.55 17.26
N LEU A 325 10.82 8.07 16.45
CA LEU A 325 9.57 7.38 16.12
C LEU A 325 9.85 6.00 15.54
N TYR A 326 10.63 5.89 14.46
CA TYR A 326 10.84 4.60 13.80
C TYR A 326 11.80 3.67 14.52
N CYS A 327 12.73 4.23 15.30
CA CYS A 327 13.51 3.43 16.24
C CYS A 327 12.59 2.63 17.17
N ARG A 328 11.49 3.24 17.64
CA ARG A 328 10.53 2.61 18.55
C ARG A 328 9.50 1.75 17.82
N SER A 329 9.08 2.15 16.63
CA SER A 329 8.01 1.48 15.89
C SER A 329 8.44 0.13 15.32
N PHE A 330 9.71 -0.07 14.94
CA PHE A 330 10.11 -1.28 14.22
C PHE A 330 10.99 -2.20 15.06
N ALA A 331 10.57 -3.46 15.21
CA ALA A 331 11.31 -4.45 15.99
C ALA A 331 12.72 -4.68 15.42
N ILE A 332 12.89 -4.63 14.10
CA ILE A 332 14.20 -4.74 13.46
C ILE A 332 15.14 -3.57 13.78
N ASN A 333 14.62 -2.37 14.05
CA ASN A 333 15.44 -1.24 14.51
C ASN A 333 15.87 -1.46 15.97
N GLN A 334 14.98 -1.93 16.83
CA GLN A 334 15.32 -2.30 18.21
C GLN A 334 16.36 -3.44 18.27
N GLN A 335 16.23 -4.45 17.41
CA GLN A 335 17.21 -5.54 17.31
C GLN A 335 18.59 -5.03 16.85
N ALA A 336 18.62 -4.08 15.91
CA ALA A 336 19.86 -3.43 15.48
C ALA A 336 20.51 -2.67 16.65
N ALA A 337 19.72 -1.86 17.37
CA ALA A 337 20.18 -1.13 18.55
C ALA A 337 20.71 -2.07 19.65
N GLN A 338 20.01 -3.17 19.94
CA GLN A 338 20.43 -4.20 20.91
C GLN A 338 21.76 -4.85 20.51
N SER A 339 22.00 -4.97 19.21
CA SER A 339 23.24 -5.54 18.66
C SER A 339 24.36 -4.49 18.50
N GLY A 340 24.14 -3.25 18.94
CA GLY A 340 25.10 -2.15 18.78
C GLY A 340 25.31 -1.73 17.32
N VAL A 341 24.37 -2.05 16.42
CA VAL A 341 24.43 -1.65 15.01
C VAL A 341 23.78 -0.26 14.87
N PRO A 342 24.53 0.78 14.49
CA PRO A 342 23.99 2.12 14.30
C PRO A 342 23.12 2.20 13.05
N GLY A 343 22.18 3.14 13.04
CA GLY A 343 21.23 3.34 11.95
C GLY A 343 19.77 3.18 12.39
N VAL A 344 18.86 3.74 11.58
CA VAL A 344 17.41 3.62 11.74
C VAL A 344 16.80 3.45 10.37
N LEU A 345 15.90 2.47 10.19
CA LEU A 345 15.05 2.36 9.01
C LEU A 345 13.79 3.22 9.19
N PHE A 346 13.37 3.92 8.14
CA PHE A 346 12.25 4.87 8.16
C PHE A 346 11.04 4.31 7.41
N GLY A 347 9.84 4.50 7.95
CA GLY A 347 8.56 4.22 7.28
C GLY A 347 7.89 5.50 6.80
N ARG A 348 6.61 5.43 6.37
CA ARG A 348 5.87 6.61 5.89
C ARG A 348 5.52 7.58 7.01
N TYR A 349 4.67 7.16 7.95
CA TYR A 349 4.18 8.02 9.04
C TYR A 349 3.83 7.23 10.31
N GLU A 350 3.59 7.95 11.41
CA GLU A 350 3.12 7.37 12.67
C GLU A 350 1.75 6.70 12.51
N GLY A 351 1.66 5.40 12.85
CA GLY A 351 0.40 4.64 12.76
C GLY A 351 0.09 4.08 11.37
N ASP A 352 1.06 4.06 10.46
CA ASP A 352 0.91 3.38 9.17
C ASP A 352 0.47 1.91 9.35
N SER A 353 -0.45 1.47 8.49
CA SER A 353 -1.02 0.12 8.48
C SER A 353 -0.95 -0.56 7.11
N TYR A 354 -0.51 0.15 6.06
CA TYR A 354 -0.40 -0.41 4.72
C TYR A 354 0.68 -1.49 4.69
N ASP A 355 0.29 -2.67 4.20
CA ASP A 355 1.08 -3.91 4.26
C ASP A 355 1.66 -4.24 5.65
N GLY A 356 1.05 -3.74 6.74
CA GLY A 356 1.50 -3.92 8.12
C GLY A 356 2.29 -2.75 8.72
N GLY A 357 2.49 -1.66 7.97
CA GLY A 357 3.15 -0.44 8.44
C GLY A 357 4.64 -0.64 8.66
N ASN A 358 5.39 -0.71 7.57
CA ASN A 358 6.79 -1.13 7.56
C ASN A 358 7.76 0.02 7.28
N PRO A 359 9.07 -0.19 7.48
CA PRO A 359 10.08 0.65 6.86
C PRO A 359 10.08 0.54 5.32
N TRP A 360 10.31 1.67 4.67
CA TRP A 360 10.38 1.84 3.23
C TRP A 360 11.82 2.12 2.80
N VAL A 361 12.26 1.49 1.72
CA VAL A 361 13.62 1.66 1.19
C VAL A 361 13.85 3.11 0.76
N LEU A 362 12.93 3.71 -0.01
CA LEU A 362 13.06 5.09 -0.48
C LEU A 362 13.16 6.11 0.67
N LEU A 363 12.37 5.95 1.74
CA LEU A 363 12.36 6.89 2.87
C LEU A 363 13.60 6.76 3.75
N THR A 364 14.11 5.54 3.88
CA THR A 364 15.38 5.28 4.54
C THR A 364 16.54 5.92 3.76
N ALA A 365 16.53 5.79 2.43
CA ALA A 365 17.51 6.45 1.57
C ALA A 365 17.36 7.98 1.51
N SER A 366 16.14 8.50 1.62
CA SER A 366 15.86 9.94 1.71
C SER A 366 16.41 10.55 3.00
N ALA A 367 16.25 9.87 4.14
CA ALA A 367 16.87 10.27 5.41
C ALA A 367 18.41 10.27 5.31
N ALA A 368 19.01 9.27 4.68
CA ALA A 368 20.45 9.25 4.40
C ALA A 368 20.88 10.42 3.49
N THR A 369 20.10 10.74 2.46
CA THR A 369 20.33 11.89 1.58
C THR A 369 20.36 13.20 2.36
N LEU A 370 19.43 13.41 3.29
CA LEU A 370 19.42 14.59 4.15
C LEU A 370 20.68 14.65 5.04
N LEU A 371 21.09 13.52 5.64
CA LEU A 371 22.33 13.42 6.42
C LEU A 371 23.58 13.73 5.58
N TYR A 372 23.64 13.27 4.33
CA TYR A 372 24.74 13.62 3.42
C TYR A 372 24.75 15.11 3.06
N ARG A 373 23.58 15.73 2.88
CA ARG A 373 23.48 17.19 2.68
C ARG A 373 23.90 17.97 3.93
N GLN A 374 23.53 17.49 5.12
CA GLN A 374 23.99 18.05 6.40
C GLN A 374 25.50 17.93 6.56
N ALA A 375 26.08 16.77 6.23
CA ALA A 375 27.52 16.54 6.24
C ALA A 375 28.24 17.53 5.32
N LEU A 376 27.72 17.74 4.11
CA LEU A 376 28.25 18.71 3.16
C LEU A 376 28.18 20.14 3.72
N GLN A 377 27.05 20.57 4.27
CA GLN A 377 26.95 21.90 4.86
C GLN A 377 27.91 22.07 6.05
N ALA A 378 28.07 21.02 6.86
CA ALA A 378 29.00 21.01 7.99
C ALA A 378 30.48 21.14 7.58
N THR A 379 30.85 20.81 6.33
CA THR A 379 32.21 21.09 5.81
C THR A 379 32.46 22.59 5.65
N LYS A 380 31.42 23.38 5.36
CA LYS A 380 31.50 24.83 5.19
C LYS A 380 31.31 25.54 6.52
N MET A 381 30.32 25.11 7.29
CA MET A 381 29.96 25.70 8.57
C MET A 381 29.48 24.58 9.51
N PRO A 382 30.30 24.17 10.50
CA PRO A 382 29.90 23.17 11.47
C PRO A 382 28.64 23.58 12.24
N PRO A 383 27.76 22.63 12.61
CA PRO A 383 26.61 22.94 13.44
C PRO A 383 27.06 23.46 14.81
N THR A 384 26.31 24.42 15.37
CA THR A 384 26.56 25.04 16.68
C THR A 384 25.27 25.15 17.49
N GLY A 385 25.37 25.49 18.78
CA GLY A 385 24.21 25.74 19.64
C GLY A 385 23.25 24.55 19.73
N GLU A 386 21.95 24.82 19.70
CA GLU A 386 20.89 23.81 19.80
C GLU A 386 20.93 22.78 18.67
N VAL A 387 21.26 23.20 17.45
CA VAL A 387 21.41 22.30 16.29
C VAL A 387 22.51 21.27 16.56
N ALA A 388 23.65 21.70 17.10
CA ALA A 388 24.73 20.78 17.49
C ALA A 388 24.31 19.84 18.62
N GLN A 389 23.49 20.30 19.56
CA GLN A 389 23.00 19.45 20.65
C GLN A 389 22.03 18.37 20.14
N ILE A 390 21.07 18.73 19.28
CA ILE A 390 20.09 17.81 18.70
C ILE A 390 20.82 16.73 17.88
N LEU A 391 21.70 17.15 16.97
CA LEU A 391 22.50 16.21 16.18
C LEU A 391 23.45 15.39 17.07
N GLY A 392 24.07 16.00 18.08
CA GLY A 392 24.94 15.30 19.02
C GLY A 392 24.22 14.17 19.76
N ASN A 393 22.98 14.41 20.18
CA ASN A 393 22.12 13.40 20.80
C ASN A 393 21.75 12.29 19.81
N LEU A 394 21.36 12.63 18.58
CA LEU A 394 20.99 11.67 17.53
C LEU A 394 22.17 10.78 17.12
N LEU A 395 23.37 11.36 17.03
CA LEU A 395 24.60 10.66 16.67
C LEU A 395 25.20 9.89 17.85
N GLY A 396 24.93 10.30 19.10
CA GLY A 396 25.64 9.81 20.29
C GLY A 396 27.11 10.27 20.36
N ARG A 397 27.48 11.31 19.61
CA ARG A 397 28.83 11.91 19.54
C ARG A 397 28.77 13.29 18.89
N THR A 398 29.84 14.07 19.02
CA THR A 398 29.92 15.44 18.46
C THR A 398 29.58 15.46 16.97
N PRO A 399 28.65 16.32 16.51
CA PRO A 399 28.32 16.41 15.09
C PRO A 399 29.44 17.13 14.32
N SER A 400 30.06 16.41 13.42
CA SER A 400 31.05 16.90 12.46
C SER A 400 30.66 16.44 11.06
N ALA A 401 31.25 17.04 10.02
CA ALA A 401 31.02 16.59 8.65
C ALA A 401 31.28 15.08 8.49
N GLN A 402 32.36 14.56 9.09
CA GLN A 402 32.69 13.13 9.09
C GLN A 402 31.64 12.30 9.82
N ASN A 403 31.17 12.78 10.98
CA ASN A 403 30.24 12.01 11.79
C ASN A 403 28.82 11.97 11.20
N LEU A 404 28.42 13.03 10.49
CA LEU A 404 27.17 13.10 9.73
C LEU A 404 27.24 12.25 8.45
N LEU A 405 28.38 12.25 7.77
CA LEU A 405 28.62 11.36 6.63
C LEU A 405 28.45 9.90 7.06
N GLY A 406 29.11 9.51 8.15
CA GLY A 406 29.03 8.14 8.64
C GLY A 406 27.66 7.77 9.21
N ALA A 407 26.86 8.76 9.61
CA ALA A 407 25.47 8.54 9.98
C ALA A 407 24.58 8.21 8.78
N GLY A 408 24.76 8.93 7.66
CA GLY A 408 24.10 8.56 6.40
C GLY A 408 24.51 7.16 5.95
N ASP A 409 25.80 6.83 6.07
CA ASP A 409 26.32 5.49 5.75
C ASP A 409 25.72 4.40 6.63
N ALA A 410 25.56 4.66 7.93
CA ALA A 410 24.96 3.71 8.86
C ALA A 410 23.50 3.40 8.49
N VAL A 411 22.73 4.41 8.12
CA VAL A 411 21.33 4.27 7.66
C VAL A 411 21.28 3.41 6.38
N MET A 412 22.12 3.71 5.39
CA MET A 412 22.18 2.96 4.13
C MET A 412 22.67 1.52 4.32
N LEU A 413 23.68 1.30 5.17
CA LEU A 413 24.21 -0.03 5.49
C LEU A 413 23.18 -0.90 6.22
N LEU A 414 22.43 -0.32 7.16
CA LEU A 414 21.36 -1.04 7.86
C LEU A 414 20.25 -1.44 6.88
N MET A 415 19.86 -0.56 5.95
CA MET A 415 18.91 -0.88 4.89
C MET A 415 19.43 -1.98 3.97
N LYS A 416 20.68 -1.84 3.49
CA LYS A 416 21.32 -2.78 2.57
C LYS A 416 21.38 -4.21 3.11
N LYS A 417 21.48 -4.39 4.44
CA LYS A 417 21.43 -5.70 5.10
C LYS A 417 20.23 -6.55 4.66
N TYR A 418 19.10 -5.91 4.33
CA TYR A 418 17.86 -6.58 3.94
C TYR A 418 17.70 -6.76 2.42
N LEU A 419 18.57 -6.13 1.61
CA LEU A 419 18.59 -6.26 0.15
C LEU A 419 19.29 -7.55 -0.32
N VAL A 420 18.76 -8.70 0.09
CA VAL A 420 19.40 -10.01 -0.08
C VAL A 420 19.21 -10.63 -1.47
N ASN A 421 18.32 -10.09 -2.30
CA ASN A 421 18.00 -10.64 -3.62
C ASN A 421 18.67 -9.83 -4.73
N GLY A 422 20.00 -9.81 -4.81
CA GLY A 422 20.72 -9.24 -5.96
C GLY A 422 20.43 -7.75 -6.28
N MET A 423 20.27 -6.92 -5.24
CA MET A 423 19.88 -5.50 -5.33
C MET A 423 18.46 -5.24 -5.87
N HIS A 424 17.62 -6.26 -5.98
CA HIS A 424 16.17 -6.08 -6.17
C HIS A 424 15.57 -5.38 -4.94
N MET A 425 14.84 -4.28 -5.16
CA MET A 425 14.35 -3.40 -4.10
C MET A 425 12.82 -3.33 -4.11
N ASN A 426 12.18 -4.24 -3.37
CA ASN A 426 10.75 -4.09 -3.10
C ASN A 426 10.48 -2.81 -2.31
N GLU A 427 9.25 -2.31 -2.40
CA GLU A 427 8.78 -1.09 -1.73
C GLU A 427 9.13 -1.08 -0.23
N GLN A 428 8.92 -2.20 0.48
CA GLN A 428 8.98 -2.25 1.94
C GLN A 428 9.88 -3.37 2.48
N ILE A 429 10.35 -3.19 3.72
CA ILE A 429 11.08 -4.16 4.53
C ILE A 429 10.21 -4.50 5.75
N ASP A 430 9.71 -5.73 5.88
CA ASP A 430 8.84 -6.12 6.99
C ASP A 430 9.43 -5.73 8.35
N ARG A 431 8.68 -4.96 9.15
CA ARG A 431 9.14 -4.33 10.40
C ARG A 431 9.61 -5.30 11.49
N ASN A 432 9.28 -6.59 11.38
CA ASN A 432 9.56 -7.61 12.38
C ASN A 432 10.66 -8.59 11.95
N THR A 433 10.65 -8.97 10.68
CA THR A 433 11.49 -10.04 10.11
C THR A 433 12.57 -9.51 9.17
N GLY A 434 12.42 -8.30 8.66
CA GLY A 434 13.33 -7.71 7.67
C GLY A 434 13.16 -8.29 6.26
N LYS A 435 12.11 -9.07 6.00
CA LYS A 435 11.84 -9.63 4.68
C LYS A 435 11.29 -8.54 3.76
N MET A 436 11.82 -8.44 2.54
CA MET A 436 11.26 -7.56 1.51
C MET A 436 9.79 -7.94 1.20
N THR A 437 8.91 -6.95 1.18
CA THR A 437 7.45 -7.10 0.99
C THR A 437 6.88 -5.98 0.11
N SER A 438 5.59 -6.06 -0.23
CA SER A 438 4.91 -5.21 -1.20
C SER A 438 5.58 -5.25 -2.59
N ALA A 439 5.34 -4.22 -3.41
CA ALA A 439 5.71 -4.13 -4.83
C ALA A 439 7.19 -4.43 -5.07
N GLN A 440 7.49 -5.42 -5.91
CA GLN A 440 8.86 -5.76 -6.29
C GLN A 440 9.49 -4.68 -7.19
N ASP A 441 10.78 -4.44 -7.05
CA ASP A 441 11.54 -3.52 -7.91
C ASP A 441 10.87 -2.16 -8.11
N LEU A 442 10.49 -1.49 -7.01
CA LEU A 442 9.86 -0.19 -7.05
C LEU A 442 10.85 0.86 -7.58
N THR A 443 10.47 1.57 -8.65
CA THR A 443 11.31 2.55 -9.34
C THR A 443 11.76 3.69 -8.42
N TRP A 444 10.88 4.17 -7.54
CA TRP A 444 11.20 5.26 -6.63
C TRP A 444 12.25 4.86 -5.58
N ASN A 445 12.35 3.57 -5.21
CA ASN A 445 13.44 3.08 -4.35
C ASN A 445 14.79 3.25 -5.03
N TYR A 446 14.90 2.81 -6.29
CA TYR A 446 16.14 2.95 -7.05
C TYR A 446 16.53 4.41 -7.24
N ALA A 447 15.55 5.29 -7.51
CA ALA A 447 15.77 6.73 -7.60
C ALA A 447 16.38 7.30 -6.31
N ASN A 448 15.78 7.01 -5.16
CA ASN A 448 16.24 7.53 -3.87
C ASN A 448 17.60 6.95 -3.44
N VAL A 449 17.83 5.64 -3.65
CA VAL A 449 19.14 5.03 -3.37
C VAL A 449 20.23 5.62 -4.26
N SER A 450 19.94 5.83 -5.55
CA SER A 450 20.90 6.43 -6.48
C SER A 450 21.22 7.88 -6.13
N LEU A 451 20.23 8.65 -5.66
CA LEU A 451 20.43 10.02 -5.19
C LEU A 451 21.30 10.07 -3.94
N ALA A 452 21.04 9.20 -2.96
CA ALA A 452 21.84 9.09 -1.74
C ALA A 452 23.32 8.79 -2.07
N GLU A 453 23.56 7.83 -2.97
CA GLU A 453 24.92 7.45 -3.38
C GLU A 453 25.59 8.51 -4.26
N SER A 454 24.84 9.20 -5.12
CA SER A 454 25.39 10.32 -5.88
C SER A 454 25.78 11.51 -4.99
N ALA A 455 25.13 11.70 -3.84
CA ALA A 455 25.54 12.70 -2.87
C ALA A 455 26.94 12.40 -2.28
N LEU A 456 27.37 11.13 -2.28
CA LEU A 456 28.71 10.69 -1.87
C LEU A 456 29.78 10.87 -2.97
N ILE A 457 29.42 10.59 -4.22
CA ILE A 457 30.38 10.37 -5.33
C ILE A 457 30.80 11.67 -6.04
N ASN A 458 30.07 12.78 -5.86
CA ASN A 458 30.40 14.01 -6.57
C ASN A 458 31.77 14.56 -6.11
N PRO A 459 32.83 14.59 -6.96
CA PRO A 459 34.23 14.77 -6.56
C PRO A 459 34.60 16.13 -5.93
N TRP A 460 33.62 17.02 -5.76
CA TRP A 460 33.78 18.41 -5.36
C TRP A 460 33.08 18.76 -4.03
N LYS A 461 32.44 17.79 -3.37
CA LYS A 461 31.64 18.03 -2.15
C LYS A 461 32.27 17.50 -0.87
N PHE A 462 33.12 16.47 -0.93
CA PHE A 462 33.90 15.99 0.22
C PHE A 462 35.38 15.93 -0.13
N PRO A 463 36.27 16.71 0.52
CA PRO A 463 37.70 16.62 0.24
C PRO A 463 38.19 15.20 0.54
N VAL A 464 39.04 14.66 -0.35
CA VAL A 464 39.64 13.30 -0.30
C VAL A 464 40.25 12.97 1.06
N THR A 465 40.63 13.98 1.84
CA THR A 465 41.10 13.86 3.23
C THR A 465 40.07 13.28 4.21
N LEU A 466 38.76 13.42 3.96
CA LEU A 466 37.70 12.88 4.81
C LEU A 466 37.48 11.37 4.62
N LEU A 467 37.82 10.82 3.46
CA LEU A 467 37.61 9.39 3.17
C LEU A 467 38.69 8.48 3.78
N GLY A 468 39.71 9.05 4.43
CA GLY A 468 40.84 8.32 4.99
C GLY A 468 41.67 7.57 3.93
N PRO A 469 42.95 7.29 4.18
CA PRO A 469 43.74 6.49 3.25
C PRO A 469 43.17 5.07 3.14
N ARG A 470 42.72 4.70 1.93
CA ARG A 470 42.39 3.31 1.56
C ARG A 470 43.62 2.42 1.75
N LYS A 471 43.72 1.73 2.89
CA LYS A 471 44.66 0.62 3.05
C LYS A 471 44.00 -0.65 2.53
N SER A 472 44.28 -0.99 1.29
CA SER A 472 44.08 -2.34 0.76
C SER A 472 45.05 -3.30 1.46
N GLN A 473 44.63 -3.88 2.58
CA GLN A 473 45.26 -5.09 3.09
C GLN A 473 44.61 -6.30 2.42
N HIS A 474 45.05 -6.59 1.20
CA HIS A 474 45.06 -7.98 0.75
C HIS A 474 46.13 -8.69 1.57
N ARG A 475 45.70 -9.44 2.58
CA ARG A 475 46.47 -10.54 3.15
C ARG A 475 45.64 -11.79 2.96
N GLU A 476 46.04 -12.58 1.97
CA GLU A 476 45.67 -13.98 1.86
C GLU A 476 46.20 -14.70 3.09
N GLU A 477 45.32 -15.38 3.83
CA GLU A 477 45.71 -16.49 4.70
C GLU A 477 44.90 -17.73 4.32
N PRO A 478 45.55 -18.91 4.27
CA PRO A 478 45.03 -20.10 3.61
C PRO A 478 44.05 -20.88 4.49
N ALA A 479 43.04 -21.45 3.84
CA ALA A 479 42.09 -22.38 4.44
C ALA A 479 42.78 -23.65 4.94
N ALA A 480 42.75 -23.88 6.26
CA ALA A 480 43.16 -25.13 6.90
C ALA A 480 41.92 -25.93 7.34
N ASN A 481 41.76 -27.09 6.69
CA ASN A 481 40.88 -28.20 7.04
C ASN A 481 41.01 -28.64 8.50
N LEU A 482 39.91 -28.66 9.27
CA LEU A 482 39.76 -29.54 10.44
C LEU A 482 38.29 -29.87 10.72
N LEU A 483 37.79 -30.99 10.19
CA LEU A 483 36.67 -31.74 10.77
C LEU A 483 36.96 -33.25 10.64
N ARG A 484 37.20 -33.92 11.78
CA ARG A 484 37.03 -35.37 11.95
C ARG A 484 36.23 -35.64 13.23
N PRO A 485 35.42 -36.72 13.26
CA PRO A 485 34.35 -36.91 14.23
C PRO A 485 34.78 -37.72 15.47
N ARG A 486 34.12 -37.48 16.61
CA ARG A 486 34.05 -38.37 17.78
C ARG A 486 32.58 -38.48 18.17
N ARG A 487 31.93 -39.63 17.95
CA ARG A 487 31.79 -40.79 18.88
C ARG A 487 31.00 -40.46 20.14
N GLU A 488 29.73 -40.85 20.16
CA GLU A 488 28.94 -41.09 21.38
C GLU A 488 28.20 -42.44 21.27
N ALA A 489 28.31 -43.23 22.33
CA ALA A 489 27.43 -44.29 22.81
C ALA A 489 27.96 -44.69 24.22
N PRO A 490 27.21 -45.36 25.15
CA PRO A 490 25.93 -46.07 24.96
C PRO A 490 24.93 -45.99 26.17
N CYS A 491 23.90 -46.85 26.09
CA CYS A 491 23.01 -47.45 27.13
C CYS A 491 21.57 -46.88 27.16
N SER A 492 20.51 -47.57 26.70
CA SER A 492 19.83 -48.83 27.14
C SER A 492 18.48 -48.49 27.81
N GLY A 493 17.31 -49.06 27.51
CA GLY A 493 16.91 -50.07 26.54
C GLY A 493 15.38 -50.28 26.47
N ASN A 494 14.97 -51.19 25.57
CA ASN A 494 13.85 -52.18 25.61
C ASN A 494 12.48 -51.78 26.21
N LYS A 495 11.30 -52.07 25.63
CA LYS A 495 10.83 -53.05 24.63
C LYS A 495 9.37 -52.70 24.28
N CYS A 496 8.94 -52.90 23.04
CA CYS A 496 7.59 -53.38 22.73
C CYS A 496 7.65 -54.14 21.40
N ALA A 497 7.25 -55.41 21.43
CA ALA A 497 7.17 -56.32 20.29
C ALA A 497 5.71 -56.50 19.87
N ILE A 498 5.46 -56.16 18.60
CA ILE A 498 4.67 -56.83 17.55
C ILE A 498 3.94 -58.15 17.86
N ASP A 499 2.71 -58.26 17.34
CA ASP A 499 2.17 -59.27 16.37
C ASP A 499 0.62 -59.07 16.30
N GLY A 500 -0.16 -59.30 15.24
CA GLY A 500 0.02 -59.85 13.90
C GLY A 500 -1.39 -60.14 13.29
N GLU A 501 -1.54 -59.80 12.01
CA GLU A 501 -2.66 -59.84 11.04
C GLU A 501 -3.63 -61.06 10.92
N ALA A 502 -4.81 -60.82 10.32
CA ALA A 502 -5.43 -61.63 9.23
C ALA A 502 -6.57 -60.82 8.56
N MET A 503 -6.41 -60.26 7.35
CA MET A 503 -6.69 -60.77 5.98
C MET A 503 -8.16 -61.02 5.57
N PHE A 504 -8.61 -60.29 4.53
CA PHE A 504 -9.43 -60.81 3.42
C PHE A 504 -8.95 -60.22 2.07
N PRO A 505 -8.65 -61.04 1.05
CA PRO A 505 -8.26 -60.61 -0.29
C PRO A 505 -9.47 -60.57 -1.24
N ASN A 506 -9.48 -59.59 -2.17
CA ASN A 506 -10.34 -59.50 -3.36
C ASN A 506 -11.86 -59.25 -3.18
N GLY A 507 -12.22 -58.00 -2.82
CA GLY A 507 -13.03 -57.14 -3.72
C GLY A 507 -14.58 -57.14 -3.70
N LEU A 508 -15.11 -55.93 -3.39
CA LEU A 508 -16.26 -55.19 -3.99
C LEU A 508 -17.71 -55.62 -3.63
N PRO A 509 -18.74 -54.73 -3.61
CA PRO A 509 -18.83 -53.38 -4.22
C PRO A 509 -19.36 -52.25 -3.29
N SER A 510 -19.52 -51.05 -3.85
CA SER A 510 -19.93 -49.78 -3.21
C SER A 510 -21.30 -49.79 -2.54
N VAL A 511 -21.44 -49.11 -1.39
CA VAL A 511 -22.74 -48.78 -0.78
C VAL A 511 -22.87 -47.26 -0.54
N ASP A 512 -23.97 -46.75 -1.10
CA ASP A 512 -24.71 -45.48 -0.98
C ASP A 512 -24.17 -44.33 -0.07
N PRO A 513 -24.03 -43.08 -0.58
CA PRO A 513 -23.54 -41.92 0.18
C PRO A 513 -24.52 -41.27 1.18
N ASN A 514 -25.75 -41.77 1.39
CA ASN A 514 -26.74 -41.11 2.27
C ASN A 514 -27.05 -41.83 3.61
N ARG A 515 -26.03 -42.29 4.34
CA ARG A 515 -26.19 -42.77 5.73
C ARG A 515 -25.28 -42.03 6.72
N PRO A 516 -25.79 -41.38 7.77
CA PRO A 516 -24.94 -40.83 8.83
C PRO A 516 -24.43 -41.97 9.73
N LEU A 517 -23.11 -42.11 9.81
CA LEU A 517 -22.44 -43.00 10.78
C LEU A 517 -22.26 -42.24 12.10
N GLN A 518 -23.09 -42.55 13.09
CA GLN A 518 -22.80 -42.25 14.50
C GLN A 518 -21.90 -43.35 15.08
N SER A 519 -20.95 -42.96 15.93
CA SER A 519 -19.99 -43.84 16.59
C SER A 519 -20.68 -44.87 17.50
N GLN A 520 -20.26 -46.12 17.39
CA GLN A 520 -20.71 -47.22 18.24
C GLN A 520 -20.20 -47.05 19.68
N ARG A 521 -21.11 -46.73 20.62
CA ARG A 521 -21.29 -47.44 21.90
C ARG A 521 -22.40 -46.78 22.73
N ARG A 522 -23.62 -47.33 22.64
CA ARG A 522 -24.59 -47.62 23.73
C ARG A 522 -25.99 -47.78 23.13
N LEU A 523 -26.45 -49.04 23.01
CA LEU A 523 -27.55 -49.62 23.80
C LEU A 523 -27.90 -50.99 23.18
N GLN A 524 -27.74 -52.04 23.99
CA GLN A 524 -28.64 -53.19 23.92
C GLN A 524 -30.01 -52.67 24.35
N GLU A 525 -31.04 -52.81 23.49
CA GLU A 525 -32.41 -53.20 23.85
C GLU A 525 -33.35 -53.14 22.62
N ALA A 526 -34.13 -54.22 22.45
CA ALA A 526 -35.35 -54.42 21.63
C ALA A 526 -35.26 -54.24 20.09
N MET A 527 -35.19 -55.31 19.27
CA MET A 527 -36.28 -56.20 18.79
C MET A 527 -37.44 -55.54 18.02
N GLY A 528 -37.61 -55.93 16.74
CA GLY A 528 -38.92 -56.11 16.09
C GLY A 528 -39.11 -55.53 14.68
N SER A 529 -39.26 -56.42 13.67
CA SER A 529 -40.12 -56.37 12.44
C SER A 529 -40.34 -55.06 11.64
N ALA A 530 -40.49 -55.01 10.31
CA ALA A 530 -40.58 -55.97 9.21
C ALA A 530 -40.57 -55.22 7.85
N LYS A 531 -40.10 -55.90 6.79
CA LYS A 531 -40.54 -55.93 5.35
C LYS A 531 -41.17 -54.65 4.75
N GLY A 532 -40.60 -54.01 3.72
CA GLY A 532 -40.58 -54.41 2.28
C GLY A 532 -41.18 -53.24 1.45
N ALA A 533 -41.06 -53.06 0.13
CA ALA A 533 -40.27 -53.60 -0.98
C ALA A 533 -40.57 -52.68 -2.21
N VAL A 534 -39.58 -52.47 -3.11
CA VAL A 534 -39.64 -52.23 -4.60
C VAL A 534 -40.59 -51.14 -5.19
N SER A 535 -40.40 -50.50 -6.36
CA SER A 535 -39.55 -50.70 -7.55
C SER A 535 -39.46 -49.41 -8.39
N ALA A 536 -38.50 -49.42 -9.32
CA ALA A 536 -38.05 -48.33 -10.18
C ALA A 536 -38.78 -48.18 -11.55
N ALA A 537 -38.32 -47.15 -12.27
CA ALA A 537 -38.18 -46.99 -13.73
C ALA A 537 -39.28 -46.26 -14.51
N ALA A 538 -38.91 -45.17 -15.20
CA ALA A 538 -38.56 -45.20 -16.63
C ALA A 538 -38.25 -43.80 -17.19
N VAL A 539 -37.27 -43.76 -18.09
CA VAL A 539 -36.79 -42.63 -18.90
C VAL A 539 -37.49 -42.66 -20.28
N VAL A 540 -37.59 -41.50 -20.95
CA VAL A 540 -37.63 -41.19 -22.41
C VAL A 540 -38.46 -39.88 -22.54
N GLY A 541 -38.15 -38.85 -23.33
CA GLY A 541 -37.16 -38.56 -24.34
C GLY A 541 -37.49 -37.19 -24.96
N LEU A 542 -36.48 -36.56 -25.58
CA LEU A 542 -36.49 -35.22 -26.18
C LEU A 542 -37.47 -35.02 -27.35
N LYS A 543 -37.90 -33.76 -27.55
CA LYS A 543 -38.07 -33.17 -28.90
C LYS A 543 -38.05 -31.64 -28.88
N GLU A 544 -37.15 -31.06 -29.69
CA GLU A 544 -37.11 -29.65 -30.11
C GLU A 544 -38.32 -29.27 -30.98
N LEU A 545 -38.64 -27.97 -31.05
CA LEU A 545 -39.14 -27.30 -32.28
C LEU A 545 -38.93 -25.77 -32.21
N ARG A 546 -38.74 -25.18 -33.40
CA ARG A 546 -38.24 -23.83 -33.74
C ARG A 546 -39.37 -22.77 -33.92
N PRO A 547 -39.03 -21.48 -34.17
CA PRO A 547 -39.85 -20.31 -33.84
C PRO A 547 -40.58 -19.65 -35.03
N GLY A 548 -41.51 -18.74 -34.70
CA GLY A 548 -41.96 -17.66 -35.58
C GLY A 548 -43.45 -17.33 -35.44
N GLU A 549 -43.79 -16.09 -35.09
CA GLU A 549 -44.72 -15.18 -35.80
C GLU A 549 -45.16 -13.98 -34.93
N VAL A 550 -45.20 -12.81 -35.57
CA VAL A 550 -45.62 -11.50 -35.06
C VAL A 550 -47.06 -11.24 -35.49
N PRO A 551 -47.87 -10.48 -34.73
CA PRO A 551 -48.59 -9.39 -35.40
C PRO A 551 -48.61 -8.04 -34.65
N LYS A 552 -48.61 -6.96 -35.45
CA LYS A 552 -48.90 -5.56 -35.08
C LYS A 552 -50.40 -5.24 -35.27
N ALA A 553 -50.94 -4.35 -34.43
CA ALA A 553 -51.93 -3.26 -34.68
C ALA A 553 -52.78 -3.03 -33.41
N ALA A 554 -52.68 -1.89 -32.70
CA ALA A 554 -53.22 -0.54 -32.97
C ALA A 554 -54.59 -0.27 -32.29
N LEU A 555 -54.66 0.88 -31.58
CA LEU A 555 -55.82 1.77 -31.31
C LEU A 555 -56.18 2.06 -29.82
N SER A 556 -55.76 3.25 -29.38
CA SER A 556 -56.57 4.39 -28.89
C SER A 556 -57.58 4.23 -27.74
N ARG A 557 -57.38 5.03 -26.66
CA ARG A 557 -58.37 5.86 -25.90
C ARG A 557 -57.65 6.53 -24.69
N ARG A 558 -57.28 7.83 -24.72
CA ARG A 558 -57.98 9.04 -24.18
C ARG A 558 -58.59 8.86 -22.76
N SER A 559 -57.99 9.47 -21.72
CA SER A 559 -58.35 10.78 -21.06
C SER A 559 -59.17 10.56 -19.77
N SER A 560 -59.03 11.18 -18.59
CA SER A 560 -58.29 12.33 -18.00
C SER A 560 -58.44 12.20 -16.44
N PRO A 561 -58.51 13.28 -15.62
CA PRO A 561 -57.43 14.06 -14.99
C PRO A 561 -57.57 14.12 -13.43
N LEU A 562 -56.72 14.93 -12.75
CA LEU A 562 -56.75 15.50 -11.38
C LEU A 562 -55.30 15.36 -10.83
N GLU A 563 -54.59 16.34 -10.28
CA GLU A 563 -54.90 17.65 -9.70
C GLU A 563 -53.60 18.48 -9.71
N ALA A 564 -53.73 19.79 -9.93
CA ALA A 564 -52.63 20.75 -9.84
C ALA A 564 -52.88 21.72 -8.68
N GLN A 565 -51.87 21.96 -7.85
CA GLN A 565 -51.65 23.14 -6.99
C GLN A 565 -50.31 22.91 -6.27
N ARG A 566 -49.38 23.86 -6.07
CA ARG A 566 -49.32 25.31 -6.33
C ARG A 566 -47.87 25.73 -5.98
N GLU A 567 -47.10 26.29 -6.90
CA GLU A 567 -45.83 26.97 -6.56
C GLU A 567 -45.83 28.42 -7.05
N THR A 568 -45.20 29.25 -6.23
CA THR A 568 -45.30 30.70 -6.13
C THR A 568 -44.58 31.44 -7.25
N LYS A 569 -45.24 32.48 -7.80
CA LYS A 569 -44.70 33.42 -8.78
C LYS A 569 -43.70 34.38 -8.14
N SER A 570 -42.47 34.42 -8.65
CA SER A 570 -41.62 35.62 -8.68
C SER A 570 -41.31 35.98 -10.14
N GLY A 571 -41.22 37.27 -10.44
CA GLY A 571 -41.51 37.86 -11.76
C GLY A 571 -40.58 37.45 -12.91
N ALA A 572 -41.14 36.83 -13.93
CA ALA A 572 -40.50 36.66 -15.24
C ALA A 572 -40.99 37.75 -16.21
N VAL A 573 -40.06 38.50 -16.80
CA VAL A 573 -40.36 39.48 -17.86
C VAL A 573 -40.78 38.72 -19.13
N SER A 574 -41.93 39.10 -19.70
CA SER A 574 -42.51 38.45 -20.88
C SER A 574 -41.60 38.59 -22.11
N PHE A 575 -41.36 37.48 -22.81
CA PHE A 575 -40.57 37.42 -24.05
C PHE A 575 -41.05 38.43 -25.12
N LYS A 576 -42.37 38.70 -25.19
CA LYS A 576 -42.94 39.68 -26.12
C LYS A 576 -42.47 41.11 -25.83
N LYS A 577 -42.16 41.43 -24.58
CA LYS A 577 -41.63 42.74 -24.18
C LYS A 577 -40.13 42.87 -24.51
N LEU A 578 -39.37 41.78 -24.32
CA LEU A 578 -37.96 41.73 -24.73
C LEU A 578 -37.79 41.76 -26.26
N GLU A 579 -38.73 41.17 -27.01
CA GLU A 579 -38.76 41.22 -28.47
C GLU A 579 -39.09 42.62 -29.01
N SER A 580 -39.98 43.39 -28.35
CA SER A 580 -40.26 44.78 -28.75
C SER A 580 -39.09 45.73 -28.50
N ASP A 581 -38.36 45.51 -27.40
CA ASP A 581 -37.36 46.47 -26.93
C ASP A 581 -35.97 46.23 -27.55
N PHE A 582 -35.62 44.96 -27.87
CA PHE A 582 -34.26 44.59 -28.32
C PHE A 582 -34.22 43.77 -29.61
N GLY A 583 -35.36 43.45 -30.19
CA GLY A 583 -35.46 42.63 -31.39
C GLY A 583 -35.27 41.12 -31.15
N ARG A 584 -35.81 40.32 -32.08
CA ARG A 584 -36.03 38.87 -31.92
C ARG A 584 -34.77 38.05 -31.63
N LYS A 585 -33.62 38.46 -32.17
CA LYS A 585 -32.35 37.74 -32.02
C LYS A 585 -31.75 37.93 -30.63
N ALA A 586 -31.78 39.16 -30.11
CA ALA A 586 -31.31 39.47 -28.76
C ALA A 586 -32.25 38.90 -27.69
N ALA A 587 -33.56 38.98 -27.92
CA ALA A 587 -34.57 38.37 -27.03
C ALA A 587 -34.41 36.84 -26.93
N SER A 588 -34.07 36.16 -28.03
CA SER A 588 -33.82 34.71 -28.04
C SER A 588 -32.56 34.31 -27.26
N MET A 589 -31.50 35.11 -27.28
CA MET A 589 -30.26 34.82 -26.54
C MET A 589 -30.44 35.07 -25.04
N LEU A 590 -31.11 36.16 -24.67
CA LEU A 590 -31.43 36.46 -23.27
C LEU A 590 -32.42 35.45 -22.67
N ALA A 591 -33.36 34.92 -23.47
CA ALA A 591 -34.26 33.86 -23.04
C ALA A 591 -33.57 32.49 -22.88
N ALA A 592 -32.55 32.19 -23.68
CA ALA A 592 -31.75 30.96 -23.57
C ALA A 592 -30.85 30.95 -22.32
N ALA A 593 -30.41 32.13 -21.85
CA ALA A 593 -29.64 32.26 -20.61
C ALA A 593 -30.48 32.02 -19.34
N VAL A 594 -31.81 32.08 -19.44
CA VAL A 594 -32.74 31.96 -18.29
C VAL A 594 -33.29 30.54 -18.12
N ASP A 595 -33.26 29.69 -19.16
CA ASP A 595 -33.70 28.28 -19.07
C ASP A 595 -32.78 27.35 -19.90
N PRO A 596 -31.83 26.65 -19.24
CA PRO A 596 -30.85 25.77 -19.90
C PRO A 596 -31.46 24.58 -20.66
N ARG A 597 -32.76 24.32 -20.54
CA ARG A 597 -33.44 23.18 -21.19
C ARG A 597 -33.84 23.44 -22.65
N LYS A 598 -33.74 24.68 -23.13
CA LYS A 598 -34.12 25.08 -24.50
C LYS A 598 -32.95 25.30 -25.45
N ASP A 599 -31.74 24.94 -25.03
CA ASP A 599 -30.55 25.04 -25.86
C ASP A 599 -30.57 23.97 -26.98
N LEU A 600 -30.92 24.42 -28.19
CA LEU A 600 -31.05 23.59 -29.39
C LEU A 600 -29.74 22.91 -29.81
N VAL A 601 -28.58 23.39 -29.34
CA VAL A 601 -27.27 22.81 -29.65
C VAL A 601 -27.03 21.50 -28.89
N ARG A 602 -27.57 21.36 -27.66
CA ARG A 602 -27.47 20.12 -26.87
C ARG A 602 -28.38 18.98 -27.37
N GLN A 603 -29.28 19.27 -28.31
CA GLN A 603 -30.21 18.28 -28.88
C GLN A 603 -29.74 17.69 -30.21
N GLN A 604 -28.60 18.14 -30.76
CA GLN A 604 -28.04 17.53 -31.97
C GLN A 604 -27.29 16.24 -31.64
N ARG A 605 -27.83 15.11 -32.10
CA ARG A 605 -27.24 13.78 -32.02
C ARG A 605 -26.50 13.45 -33.31
N SER A 606 -25.32 12.85 -33.19
CA SER A 606 -24.52 12.40 -34.34
C SER A 606 -25.21 11.25 -35.08
N ARG A 607 -25.07 11.20 -36.41
CA ARG A 607 -25.64 10.17 -37.30
C ARG A 607 -25.17 8.74 -36.98
N PHE A 608 -24.11 8.60 -36.17
CA PHE A 608 -23.50 7.32 -35.78
C PHE A 608 -23.68 6.98 -34.29
N GLU A 609 -24.48 7.74 -33.54
CA GLU A 609 -24.75 7.50 -32.10
C GLU A 609 -25.25 6.06 -31.87
N SER A 610 -26.17 5.58 -32.70
CA SER A 610 -26.71 4.22 -32.59
C SER A 610 -25.66 3.14 -32.80
N ALA A 611 -24.67 3.36 -33.66
CA ALA A 611 -23.57 2.42 -33.89
C ALA A 611 -22.57 2.43 -32.72
N ALA A 612 -22.26 3.61 -32.19
CA ALA A 612 -21.40 3.76 -31.01
C ALA A 612 -22.05 3.16 -29.76
N GLU A 613 -23.35 3.39 -29.55
CA GLU A 613 -24.13 2.79 -28.46
C GLU A 613 -24.20 1.27 -28.58
N LEU A 614 -24.38 0.74 -29.80
CA LEU A 614 -24.34 -0.71 -30.05
C LEU A 614 -22.97 -1.29 -29.70
N GLU A 615 -21.89 -0.65 -30.12
CA GLU A 615 -20.53 -1.12 -29.81
C GLU A 615 -20.23 -1.06 -28.31
N HIS A 616 -20.62 0.03 -27.64
CA HIS A 616 -20.50 0.16 -26.19
C HIS A 616 -21.33 -0.87 -25.45
N SER A 617 -22.55 -1.16 -25.91
CA SER A 617 -23.40 -2.21 -25.33
C SER A 617 -22.80 -3.61 -25.51
N ALA A 618 -22.19 -3.88 -26.68
CA ALA A 618 -21.51 -5.14 -26.96
C ALA A 618 -20.21 -5.30 -26.16
N LYS A 619 -19.47 -4.22 -25.92
CA LYS A 619 -18.29 -4.20 -25.03
C LYS A 619 -18.69 -4.45 -23.57
N ARG A 620 -19.78 -3.82 -23.10
CA ARG A 620 -20.33 -4.06 -21.76
C ARG A 620 -20.80 -5.50 -21.59
N MET A 621 -21.52 -6.07 -22.56
CA MET A 621 -21.94 -7.47 -22.51
C MET A 621 -20.77 -8.45 -22.53
N ARG A 622 -19.70 -8.18 -23.30
CA ARG A 622 -18.49 -9.02 -23.28
C ARG A 622 -17.84 -9.04 -21.90
N ARG A 623 -17.63 -7.87 -21.30
CA ARG A 623 -17.06 -7.76 -19.95
C ARG A 623 -17.96 -8.39 -18.89
N LEU A 624 -19.28 -8.26 -19.02
CA LEU A 624 -20.23 -8.90 -18.10
C LEU A 624 -20.15 -10.42 -18.22
N ASN A 625 -20.11 -10.97 -19.44
CA ASN A 625 -19.96 -12.42 -19.65
C ASN A 625 -18.62 -12.95 -19.13
N GLU A 626 -17.53 -12.19 -19.26
CA GLU A 626 -16.22 -12.55 -18.69
C GLU A 626 -16.30 -12.61 -17.16
N LEU A 627 -16.93 -11.62 -16.52
CA LEU A 627 -17.14 -11.62 -15.07
C LEU A 627 -18.07 -12.75 -14.61
N GLU A 628 -19.17 -13.01 -15.32
CA GLU A 628 -20.05 -14.15 -15.05
C GLU A 628 -19.32 -15.48 -15.20
N GLN A 629 -18.39 -15.61 -16.15
CA GLN A 629 -17.55 -16.81 -16.29
C GLN A 629 -16.55 -16.95 -15.15
N MET A 630 -15.97 -15.84 -14.66
CA MET A 630 -15.08 -15.87 -13.50
C MET A 630 -15.83 -16.23 -12.21
N ASP A 631 -17.03 -15.66 -12.01
CA ASP A 631 -17.89 -15.99 -10.88
C ASP A 631 -18.38 -17.44 -10.95
N ALA A 632 -18.81 -17.93 -12.12
CA ALA A 632 -19.20 -19.33 -12.31
C ALA A 632 -18.02 -20.30 -12.12
N ALA A 633 -16.82 -19.93 -12.56
CA ALA A 633 -15.61 -20.72 -12.30
C ALA A 633 -15.24 -20.73 -10.81
N GLN A 634 -15.49 -19.61 -10.10
CA GLN A 634 -15.30 -19.53 -8.66
C GLN A 634 -16.31 -20.40 -7.91
N GLU A 635 -17.60 -20.34 -8.24
CA GLU A 635 -18.64 -21.21 -7.69
C GLU A 635 -18.33 -22.70 -7.92
N GLN A 636 -17.87 -23.06 -9.12
CA GLN A 636 -17.42 -24.43 -9.40
C GLN A 636 -16.20 -24.84 -8.56
N MET A 637 -15.30 -23.92 -8.25
CA MET A 637 -14.18 -24.17 -7.32
C MET A 637 -14.65 -24.28 -5.85
N GLU A 638 -15.75 -23.62 -5.47
CA GLU A 638 -16.35 -23.67 -4.13
C GLU A 638 -17.08 -25.00 -3.86
N GLU A 639 -17.61 -25.66 -4.89
CA GLU A 639 -18.27 -26.97 -4.77
C GLU A 639 -17.30 -28.17 -4.71
N LEU A 640 -16.01 -27.98 -5.05
CA LEU A 640 -15.00 -29.04 -5.03
C LEU A 640 -14.63 -29.45 -3.59
N LYS A 641 -15.40 -30.40 -3.05
CA LYS A 641 -15.19 -31.01 -1.72
C LYS A 641 -14.14 -32.13 -1.70
N LYS A 642 -13.73 -32.64 -2.87
CA LYS A 642 -12.79 -33.75 -3.05
C LYS A 642 -11.96 -33.52 -4.30
N MET A 643 -10.65 -33.73 -4.23
CA MET A 643 -9.76 -33.73 -5.40
C MET A 643 -8.88 -34.98 -5.37
N LYS A 644 -8.60 -35.55 -6.54
CA LYS A 644 -7.62 -36.63 -6.65
C LYS A 644 -6.22 -36.04 -6.75
N VAL A 645 -5.31 -36.48 -5.89
CA VAL A 645 -3.92 -36.02 -5.86
C VAL A 645 -2.97 -37.21 -5.95
N ARG A 646 -1.80 -36.98 -6.52
CA ARG A 646 -0.69 -37.91 -6.46
C ARG A 646 -0.11 -37.85 -5.04
N ALA A 647 -0.25 -38.94 -4.29
CA ALA A 647 0.25 -39.07 -2.93
C ALA A 647 1.23 -40.24 -2.84
N TYR A 648 1.86 -40.39 -1.68
CA TYR A 648 2.81 -41.44 -1.39
C TYR A 648 2.33 -42.24 -0.18
N ARG A 649 2.30 -43.56 -0.30
CA ARG A 649 1.92 -44.47 0.78
C ARG A 649 3.14 -45.26 1.22
N CYS A 650 3.46 -45.17 2.51
CA CYS A 650 4.51 -45.96 3.11
C CYS A 650 4.01 -47.38 3.40
N LYS A 651 4.69 -48.41 2.90
CA LYS A 651 4.35 -49.82 3.16
C LYS A 651 4.65 -50.26 4.60
N THR A 652 5.59 -49.58 5.27
CA THR A 652 6.00 -49.91 6.64
C THR A 652 5.19 -49.14 7.70
N CYS A 653 4.93 -47.85 7.49
CA CYS A 653 4.16 -47.00 8.42
C CYS A 653 2.66 -46.99 8.14
N TYR A 654 2.22 -47.52 6.99
CA TYR A 654 0.84 -47.48 6.50
C TYR A 654 0.22 -46.08 6.35
N THR A 655 1.02 -45.01 6.47
CA THR A 655 0.59 -43.62 6.32
C THR A 655 0.63 -43.17 4.86
N THR A 656 -0.37 -42.38 4.46
CA THR A 656 -0.45 -41.74 3.15
C THR A 656 -0.23 -40.24 3.32
N PHE A 657 0.68 -39.65 2.54
CA PHE A 657 1.01 -38.22 2.59
C PHE A 657 1.26 -37.63 1.20
N ASP A 658 1.04 -36.34 1.04
CA ASP A 658 1.22 -35.58 -0.21
C ASP A 658 2.49 -34.69 -0.20
N SER A 659 3.24 -34.66 0.90
CA SER A 659 4.46 -33.87 1.04
C SER A 659 5.71 -34.64 0.61
N GLU A 660 6.49 -34.06 -0.31
CA GLU A 660 7.78 -34.61 -0.75
C GLU A 660 8.81 -34.71 0.39
N ARG A 661 8.71 -33.82 1.39
CA ARG A 661 9.58 -33.83 2.58
C ARG A 661 9.32 -35.05 3.47
N GLN A 662 8.07 -35.50 3.59
CA GLN A 662 7.74 -36.73 4.32
C GLN A 662 8.17 -37.99 3.55
N ARG A 663 8.16 -37.94 2.21
CA ARG A 663 8.71 -39.03 1.38
C ARG A 663 10.18 -39.25 1.67
N LEU A 664 10.97 -38.19 1.65
CA LEU A 664 12.41 -38.24 1.93
C LEU A 664 12.67 -38.76 3.34
N ARG A 665 11.92 -38.29 4.34
CA ARG A 665 12.06 -38.76 5.73
C ARG A 665 11.77 -40.26 5.89
N CYS A 666 10.71 -40.77 5.28
CA CYS A 666 10.42 -42.21 5.29
C CYS A 666 11.48 -43.03 4.54
N GLN A 667 12.07 -42.49 3.47
CA GLN A 667 13.15 -43.15 2.73
C GLN A 667 14.47 -43.16 3.53
N GLU A 668 14.78 -42.09 4.25
CA GLU A 668 15.92 -41.98 5.17
C GLU A 668 15.80 -42.97 6.35
N GLU A 669 14.57 -43.23 6.81
CA GLU A 669 14.26 -44.24 7.82
C GLU A 669 14.22 -45.69 7.26
N GLY A 670 14.51 -45.88 5.96
CA GLY A 670 14.58 -47.19 5.32
C GLY A 670 13.22 -47.80 4.94
N HIS A 671 12.14 -47.02 4.95
CA HIS A 671 10.81 -47.50 4.61
C HIS A 671 10.54 -47.49 3.09
N VAL A 672 9.82 -48.50 2.60
CA VAL A 672 9.44 -48.58 1.18
C VAL A 672 8.19 -47.75 0.93
N VAL A 673 8.35 -46.66 0.17
CA VAL A 673 7.26 -45.73 -0.18
C VAL A 673 6.85 -45.93 -1.64
N VAL A 674 5.54 -46.10 -1.89
CA VAL A 674 4.97 -46.27 -3.24
C VAL A 674 4.06 -45.08 -3.56
N GLN A 675 4.10 -44.61 -4.80
CA GLN A 675 3.21 -43.57 -5.28
C GLN A 675 1.80 -44.14 -5.53
N VAL A 676 0.79 -43.48 -4.97
CA VAL A 676 -0.63 -43.86 -5.08
C VAL A 676 -1.48 -42.63 -5.43
N GLU A 677 -2.61 -42.85 -6.07
CA GLU A 677 -3.61 -41.79 -6.26
C GLU A 677 -4.55 -41.76 -5.05
N ALA A 678 -4.55 -40.66 -4.30
CA ALA A 678 -5.34 -40.50 -3.07
C ALA A 678 -6.36 -39.36 -3.21
N THR A 679 -7.48 -39.48 -2.50
CA THR A 679 -8.52 -38.43 -2.48
C THR A 679 -8.26 -37.45 -1.34
N LYS A 680 -7.92 -36.20 -1.67
CA LYS A 680 -7.72 -35.11 -0.72
C LYS A 680 -9.05 -34.44 -0.37
N THR A 681 -9.30 -34.31 0.94
CA THR A 681 -10.49 -33.69 1.53
C THR A 681 -10.10 -32.77 2.68
N ARG A 682 -10.90 -31.75 2.98
CA ARG A 682 -10.68 -30.86 4.12
C ARG A 682 -11.79 -31.00 5.15
N TRP A 683 -11.42 -31.07 6.41
CA TRP A 683 -12.33 -31.27 7.52
C TRP A 683 -12.09 -30.22 8.60
N GLU A 684 -13.15 -29.79 9.27
CA GLU A 684 -13.14 -28.78 10.30
C GLU A 684 -13.72 -29.34 11.60
N CYS A 685 -13.03 -29.14 12.72
CA CYS A 685 -13.52 -29.54 14.04
C CYS A 685 -14.74 -28.69 14.42
N ALA A 686 -15.84 -29.34 14.81
CA ALA A 686 -17.07 -28.65 15.15
C ALA A 686 -16.92 -27.71 16.35
N SER A 687 -16.05 -28.06 17.32
CA SER A 687 -15.88 -27.33 18.58
C SER A 687 -14.94 -26.12 18.47
N CYS A 688 -13.83 -26.22 17.74
CA CYS A 688 -12.80 -25.16 17.71
C CYS A 688 -12.51 -24.59 16.31
N LYS A 689 -13.26 -25.00 15.29
CA LYS A 689 -13.12 -24.53 13.90
C LYS A 689 -11.73 -24.77 13.29
N PHE A 690 -10.89 -25.60 13.93
CA PHE A 690 -9.60 -26.01 13.41
C PHE A 690 -9.79 -26.94 12.22
N SER A 691 -9.13 -26.64 11.09
CA SER A 691 -9.25 -27.43 9.87
C SER A 691 -8.01 -28.27 9.60
N GLU A 692 -8.20 -29.51 9.18
CA GLU A 692 -7.15 -30.46 8.81
C GLU A 692 -7.43 -31.04 7.41
N GLU A 693 -6.37 -31.24 6.63
CA GLU A 693 -6.44 -31.88 5.32
C GLU A 693 -6.22 -33.39 5.49
N VAL A 694 -7.09 -34.19 4.89
CA VAL A 694 -7.12 -35.64 5.05
C VAL A 694 -7.10 -36.30 3.68
N LEU A 695 -6.18 -37.25 3.53
CA LEU A 695 -6.08 -38.14 2.37
C LEU A 695 -6.81 -39.46 2.69
N ASP A 696 -7.63 -39.94 1.75
CA ASP A 696 -8.35 -41.23 1.82
C ASP A 696 -9.18 -41.44 3.10
N ARG A 697 -9.76 -40.35 3.63
CA ARG A 697 -10.70 -40.36 4.77
C ARG A 697 -10.15 -40.92 6.09
N GLN A 698 -8.83 -40.97 6.28
CA GLN A 698 -8.23 -41.26 7.59
C GLN A 698 -8.30 -40.04 8.51
N LEU A 699 -9.45 -39.83 9.15
CA LEU A 699 -9.64 -38.75 10.13
C LEU A 699 -8.89 -39.06 11.43
N PRO A 700 -8.20 -38.08 12.05
CA PRO A 700 -7.66 -38.24 13.40
C PRO A 700 -8.79 -38.50 14.40
N GLY A 701 -8.59 -39.47 15.31
CA GLY A 701 -9.58 -39.85 16.32
C GLY A 701 -9.99 -38.72 17.26
N CYS A 702 -9.18 -37.67 17.39
CA CYS A 702 -9.52 -36.46 18.13
C CYS A 702 -8.84 -35.23 17.51
N CYS A 703 -9.46 -34.06 17.66
CA CYS A 703 -8.87 -32.80 17.24
C CYS A 703 -7.60 -32.49 18.04
N ARG A 704 -6.48 -32.21 17.36
CA ARG A 704 -5.20 -31.89 18.02
C ARG A 704 -5.25 -30.64 18.92
N ARG A 705 -6.23 -29.74 18.69
CA ARG A 705 -6.35 -28.47 19.41
C ARG A 705 -7.29 -28.54 20.61
N CYS A 706 -8.45 -29.16 20.47
CA CYS A 706 -9.48 -29.18 21.53
C CYS A 706 -9.91 -30.58 21.97
N ARG A 707 -9.29 -31.64 21.42
CA ARG A 707 -9.62 -33.05 21.64
C ARG A 707 -11.07 -33.44 21.32
N GLY A 708 -11.83 -32.59 20.62
CA GLY A 708 -13.18 -32.91 20.16
C GLY A 708 -13.18 -34.02 19.11
N GLU A 709 -14.19 -34.88 19.14
CA GLU A 709 -14.32 -36.06 18.26
C GLU A 709 -15.18 -35.79 17.02
N THR A 710 -15.85 -34.63 16.96
CA THR A 710 -16.79 -34.27 15.89
C THR A 710 -16.12 -33.43 14.80
N TRP A 711 -16.13 -33.94 13.57
CA TRP A 711 -15.57 -33.32 12.37
C TRP A 711 -16.64 -33.05 11.32
N LYS A 712 -16.53 -31.92 10.62
CA LYS A 712 -17.41 -31.50 9.52
C LYS A 712 -16.59 -31.33 8.24
N GLN A 713 -17.01 -31.92 7.13
CA GLN A 713 -16.35 -31.72 5.83
C GLN A 713 -16.62 -30.31 5.30
N VAL A 714 -15.58 -29.63 4.82
CA VAL A 714 -15.63 -28.27 4.28
C VAL A 714 -14.95 -28.21 2.89
N PRO A 715 -15.20 -27.18 2.07
CA PRO A 715 -14.52 -27.00 0.78
C PRO A 715 -13.00 -26.96 0.93
N LEU A 716 -12.26 -27.41 -0.10
CA LEU A 716 -10.80 -27.52 -0.04
C LEU A 716 -10.10 -26.17 0.20
N ARG A 717 -10.59 -25.10 -0.41
CA ARG A 717 -10.10 -23.73 -0.21
C ARG A 717 -10.99 -22.98 0.77
N LYS A 718 -10.37 -22.24 1.70
CA LYS A 718 -11.06 -21.31 2.60
C LYS A 718 -11.31 -20.01 1.84
N LEU A 719 -12.56 -19.65 1.64
CA LEU A 719 -12.95 -18.34 1.15
C LEU A 719 -12.51 -17.26 2.14
N ARG A 720 -11.74 -16.27 1.66
CA ARG A 720 -11.78 -14.93 2.26
C ARG A 720 -13.05 -14.29 1.71
N ARG A 721 -14.12 -14.23 2.50
CA ARG A 721 -15.25 -13.37 2.14
C ARG A 721 -14.71 -11.93 2.13
N SER A 722 -14.59 -11.34 0.95
CA SER A 722 -14.65 -9.90 0.81
C SER A 722 -15.98 -9.43 1.44
N ALA A 723 -16.00 -8.21 1.99
CA ALA A 723 -17.13 -7.66 2.72
C ALA A 723 -18.49 -8.00 2.06
N PRO A 724 -19.56 -8.26 2.84
CA PRO A 724 -20.87 -8.57 2.28
C PRO A 724 -21.27 -7.49 1.30
N MET A 725 -21.63 -7.91 0.08
CA MET A 725 -22.09 -6.98 -0.95
C MET A 725 -23.49 -6.47 -0.57
N GLU A 726 -23.85 -5.27 -1.04
CA GLU A 726 -25.16 -4.65 -0.78
C GLU A 726 -26.34 -5.58 -1.10
N LYS A 727 -26.19 -6.49 -2.09
CA LYS A 727 -27.17 -7.53 -2.43
C LYS A 727 -27.46 -8.54 -1.32
N ASP A 728 -26.50 -8.79 -0.43
CA ASP A 728 -26.62 -9.71 0.70
C ASP A 728 -27.29 -9.04 1.92
N MET A 729 -27.51 -7.72 1.87
CA MET A 729 -28.25 -6.93 2.87
C MET A 729 -29.64 -6.47 2.38
N LEU A 730 -30.03 -6.82 1.15
CA LEU A 730 -31.35 -6.50 0.62
C LEU A 730 -32.38 -7.50 1.16
N LEU A 731 -33.10 -7.09 2.20
CA LEU A 731 -34.35 -7.75 2.59
C LEU A 731 -35.36 -7.62 1.44
N PRO A 732 -36.03 -8.71 1.02
CA PRO A 732 -37.10 -8.63 0.03
C PRO A 732 -38.23 -7.74 0.57
N ARG A 733 -38.65 -6.77 -0.24
CA ARG A 733 -39.67 -5.75 0.07
C ARG A 733 -40.88 -6.31 0.83
N GLY A 734 -41.20 -5.71 1.97
CA GLY A 734 -42.53 -5.77 2.56
C GLY A 734 -42.59 -6.13 4.05
N GLU A 735 -42.00 -5.30 4.92
CA GLU A 735 -42.55 -5.14 6.28
C GLU A 735 -42.98 -3.68 6.41
N GLU A 736 -44.29 -3.46 6.35
CA GLU A 736 -44.89 -2.17 6.67
C GLU A 736 -44.65 -1.87 8.14
N LEU A 737 -43.90 -0.81 8.43
CA LEU A 737 -43.79 -0.28 9.79
C LEU A 737 -45.17 0.26 10.20
N PRO A 738 -45.76 -0.20 11.31
CA PRO A 738 -46.95 0.44 11.86
C PRO A 738 -46.58 1.86 12.34
N PHE A 739 -47.49 2.79 12.05
CA PHE A 739 -47.44 4.23 12.32
C PHE A 739 -46.74 4.64 13.63
N LEU A 740 -45.98 5.75 13.55
CA LEU A 740 -45.49 6.51 14.71
C LEU A 740 -46.65 6.90 15.63
N ASN A 741 -46.84 6.12 16.71
CA ASN A 741 -47.40 6.45 18.04
C ASN A 741 -47.99 5.23 18.79
N SER A 742 -47.78 3.99 18.35
CA SER A 742 -48.08 2.82 19.19
C SER A 742 -46.89 2.48 20.09
N ILE A 743 -46.98 2.84 21.37
CA ILE A 743 -46.06 2.40 22.44
C ILE A 743 -46.23 0.89 22.65
N PRO A 744 -45.18 0.06 22.53
CA PRO A 744 -45.21 -1.30 23.07
C PRO A 744 -44.80 -1.24 24.54
N GLU A 745 -45.72 -1.63 25.44
CA GLU A 745 -45.43 -1.89 26.84
C GLU A 745 -44.29 -2.90 27.00
N MET A 746 -43.11 -2.44 27.42
CA MET A 746 -42.11 -3.33 28.02
C MET A 746 -42.39 -3.46 29.52
N ALA A 747 -43.24 -4.43 29.85
CA ALA A 747 -43.33 -4.97 31.19
C ALA A 747 -42.06 -5.78 31.51
N GLY A 748 -41.27 -5.31 32.49
CA GLY A 748 -40.58 -6.21 33.42
C GLY A 748 -39.07 -6.06 33.61
N ARG A 749 -38.71 -5.31 34.66
CA ARG A 749 -37.53 -5.46 35.56
C ARG A 749 -36.19 -4.91 35.05
N ARG A 750 -35.86 -3.64 35.37
CA ARG A 750 -35.20 -3.10 36.58
C ARG A 750 -33.71 -3.47 36.72
N GLY A 751 -32.82 -2.47 36.59
CA GLY A 751 -31.43 -2.59 37.01
C GLY A 751 -30.45 -1.46 36.66
N TRP A 752 -30.80 -0.19 36.87
CA TRP A 752 -29.90 0.94 37.18
C TRP A 752 -28.65 1.21 36.30
N GLN A 753 -28.75 2.17 35.37
CA GLN A 753 -27.66 3.11 35.09
C GLN A 753 -28.23 4.52 35.06
N LYS A 754 -27.59 5.42 35.83
CA LYS A 754 -27.90 6.85 35.88
C LYS A 754 -27.54 7.49 34.54
N GLU A 755 -28.46 8.28 34.02
CA GLU A 755 -28.26 9.19 32.88
C GLU A 755 -27.11 10.17 33.17
N ALA A 756 -26.18 10.26 32.22
CA ALA A 756 -25.26 11.37 32.13
C ALA A 756 -26.00 12.55 31.48
N VAL A 757 -25.85 13.71 32.12
CA VAL A 757 -26.38 15.00 31.70
C VAL A 757 -25.70 15.45 30.41
N ASP A 758 -26.51 16.07 29.56
CA ASP A 758 -26.21 16.65 28.26
C ASP A 758 -25.39 17.95 28.46
N ASP A 759 -24.08 17.92 28.20
CA ASP A 759 -23.20 19.09 28.24
C ASP A 759 -22.96 19.62 26.81
N TYR A 760 -23.91 20.41 26.31
CA TYR A 760 -23.67 21.44 25.29
C TYR A 760 -24.20 22.79 25.81
N GLU A 761 -23.57 23.29 26.86
CA GLU A 761 -23.56 24.72 27.18
C GLU A 761 -22.12 25.23 27.17
N GLY A 762 -21.78 25.94 26.09
CA GLY A 762 -20.60 26.79 26.00
C GLY A 762 -19.40 26.20 25.28
N LEU A 763 -19.45 26.21 23.94
CA LEU A 763 -18.35 26.61 23.05
C LEU A 763 -18.89 26.91 21.64
#